data_AF-A0A9P9DLW4-F1
#
_entry.id   AF-A0A9P9DLW4-F1
#
_cell.length_a   1.000
_cell.length_b   1.000
_cell.length_c   1.000
_cell.angle_alpha   90.00
_cell.angle_beta   90.00
_cell.angle_gamma   90.00
#
_symmetry.space_group_name_H-M   'P 1'
#
loop_
_entity.id
_entity.type
_entity.pdbx_description
1 polymer ?
#
loop_
_entity_poly.entity_id
_entity_poly.type
_entity_poly.pdbx_seq_one_letter_code
_entity_poly.pdbx_strand_id
1 'polypeptide(L)'
;MSDAASTCSSKADPPAPDAEIPKPVKRNKQHPQETIDEFWSKFTTKKPGKATTVIPSSPYTDIVAKKNKKIETKNTQASYEDAAAMCRAKVDKIVKECRRINTKYRDPFFSIEADLKLGVRDCLETLSNVKDDEGYGSGLQPQSVKRIEEIFDKPRFYIDGPTANDVRQGRDGDCWLMAALCTLSNKPGLIEKLCVAHDEAVGVYGFVFHRDGEWISEIVDDFLYLIKPDYDEGFFDRILFDDVDRVNSDEAYRRVYQSNSSALYFAQCAHPQETWLPLLEKCYAKAHGDYACIEGGFGGEGIEDLTGGVTSELWTTDILDKEHFWNEQLMKVNDEFLFGCSTGIWGNGWGDRKGIVELHAYSIQKAVEIDGQRLLRLKNPWGKGEWKGAWSDGSKEWTAEWLTKLNHRFGDDGDFWISYKDLLRKYQAFERTRLFGPEWRVCQTWTTLTIPWTLDYQATHFSFSISKSGPVVVVLAQLDDRYFRGLEGQYAFDLAFRIHKAGHEDYLVRSQTPLRMTRSVNVELELEAGEYEVRVKVDATRYEQLLPVDEVIKKNAKNRREKLIRIGLAYDLAHSKGRFVETDVEKEAREAHEKKVKDKAKGKLKKKVLESREEAHYLAAKQYARDLKKHLRKKEKKQAKLAEKKAKKAKAAAEKAAAETEATESEVPKDGEQTPATTEEVVTATNEPEKAKAEAETEQTTGKEGPLTPKSNPDEDVVSPEDAAKDKTEDVKAEDDDEAKEVPEENKEGAQGEEEEEEEEEDDDDISSVGSLSELSERELEIAATALEPPAPTETPEIPEEEPDEFEKDPWNAVAVVGLRVYHKASTEVKDEEVVKLKVIRPIRYDDDEDDEEKPEGTDCKTTGLDVDDSAKDATLEGDAKDRKKSILGEGRKPATS
;
A
#
# COMPACT_ATOMS: atom_id res chain seq x y z
N MET A 1 61.69 -13.45 14.30
CA MET A 1 62.77 -13.85 15.24
C MET A 1 62.45 -13.21 16.57
N SER A 2 62.46 -13.90 17.71
CA SER A 2 62.55 -15.35 17.94
C SER A 2 62.25 -15.61 19.42
N ASP A 3 61.69 -16.78 19.73
CA ASP A 3 61.25 -17.15 21.08
C ASP A 3 62.40 -17.24 22.09
N ALA A 4 62.11 -16.86 23.34
CA ALA A 4 62.83 -17.31 24.53
C ALA A 4 61.89 -17.23 25.75
N ALA A 5 61.62 -18.37 26.39
CA ALA A 5 60.84 -18.43 27.63
C ALA A 5 61.76 -18.26 28.87
N SER A 6 61.19 -18.01 30.06
CA SER A 6 61.21 -18.99 31.16
C SER A 6 60.65 -18.45 32.49
N THR A 7 59.76 -19.25 33.11
CA THR A 7 59.59 -19.46 34.57
C THR A 7 59.60 -18.29 35.57
N CYS A 8 58.40 -18.01 36.09
CA CYS A 8 58.00 -18.20 37.50
C CYS A 8 58.77 -17.49 38.64
N SER A 9 58.05 -16.63 39.37
CA SER A 9 58.02 -16.66 40.84
C SER A 9 56.71 -16.08 41.37
N SER A 10 55.90 -16.90 42.06
CA SER A 10 54.60 -16.50 42.61
C SER A 10 54.68 -16.30 44.13
N LYS A 11 54.14 -15.18 44.62
CA LYS A 11 53.59 -15.08 45.98
C LYS A 11 52.07 -14.95 45.88
N ALA A 12 51.37 -15.55 46.83
CA ALA A 12 49.93 -15.67 46.84
C ALA A 12 49.32 -14.75 47.91
N ASP A 13 48.12 -14.25 47.61
CA ASP A 13 47.14 -13.74 48.56
C ASP A 13 45.83 -14.56 48.40
N PRO A 14 45.01 -14.70 49.45
CA PRO A 14 43.90 -15.67 49.48
C PRO A 14 42.63 -15.21 48.73
N PRO A 15 41.74 -16.15 48.35
CA PRO A 15 40.55 -15.83 47.55
C PRO A 15 39.42 -15.17 48.34
N ALA A 16 38.68 -14.28 47.66
CA ALA A 16 37.32 -13.89 48.03
C ALA A 16 36.31 -14.95 47.54
N PRO A 17 35.12 -15.08 48.16
CA PRO A 17 34.18 -16.17 47.87
C PRO A 17 33.55 -16.07 46.46
N ASP A 18 33.11 -17.23 45.96
CA ASP A 18 32.52 -17.39 44.62
C ASP A 18 31.32 -16.46 44.38
N ALA A 19 31.40 -15.64 43.35
CA ALA A 19 30.22 -15.05 42.74
C ALA A 19 29.49 -16.14 41.94
N GLU A 20 28.23 -16.43 42.28
CA GLU A 20 27.43 -17.42 41.55
C GLU A 20 27.32 -17.02 40.07
N ILE A 21 27.97 -17.78 39.19
CA ILE A 21 27.82 -17.63 37.75
C ILE A 21 26.35 -17.87 37.41
N PRO A 22 25.64 -16.91 36.77
CA PRO A 22 24.25 -17.10 36.39
C PRO A 22 24.18 -18.31 35.46
N LYS A 23 23.43 -19.33 35.88
CA LYS A 23 23.28 -20.59 35.13
C LYS A 23 22.77 -20.23 33.73
N PRO A 24 23.44 -20.68 32.65
CA PRO A 24 23.00 -20.35 31.30
C PRO A 24 21.57 -20.87 31.14
N VAL A 25 20.65 -19.95 30.83
CA VAL A 25 19.27 -20.29 30.50
C VAL A 25 19.35 -21.31 29.37
N LYS A 26 18.78 -22.50 29.59
CA LYS A 26 18.61 -23.47 28.51
C LYS A 26 17.60 -22.88 27.53
N ARG A 27 18.08 -22.13 26.53
CA ARG A 27 17.33 -21.94 25.28
C ARG A 27 16.94 -23.34 24.83
N ASN A 28 15.64 -23.62 24.82
CA ASN A 28 15.14 -24.87 24.26
C ASN A 28 15.68 -24.97 22.84
N LYS A 29 16.26 -26.12 22.51
CA LYS A 29 16.60 -26.42 21.12
C LYS A 29 15.29 -26.75 20.40
N GLN A 30 14.58 -25.71 19.97
CA GLN A 30 13.57 -25.81 18.92
C GLN A 30 14.12 -26.69 17.80
N HIS A 31 13.24 -27.45 17.15
CA HIS A 31 13.63 -28.17 15.96
C HIS A 31 14.07 -27.15 14.89
N PRO A 32 15.16 -27.38 14.11
CA PRO A 32 15.65 -26.36 13.18
C PRO A 32 14.60 -25.88 12.16
N GLN A 33 13.61 -26.72 11.83
CA GLN A 33 12.48 -26.32 11.00
C GLN A 33 11.54 -25.34 11.73
N GLU A 34 11.23 -25.54 13.01
CA GLU A 34 10.38 -24.63 13.79
C GLU A 34 10.96 -23.21 13.85
N THR A 35 12.28 -23.09 14.02
CA THR A 35 12.96 -21.77 14.00
C THR A 35 12.93 -21.12 12.60
N ILE A 36 12.97 -21.93 11.53
CA ILE A 36 12.84 -21.43 10.14
C ILE A 36 11.39 -21.02 9.83
N ASP A 37 10.41 -21.78 10.31
CA ASP A 37 8.98 -21.47 10.13
C ASP A 37 8.57 -20.24 10.95
N GLU A 38 9.09 -20.12 12.19
CA GLU A 38 8.95 -18.91 13.02
C GLU A 38 9.52 -17.69 12.29
N PHE A 39 10.73 -17.79 11.74
CA PHE A 39 11.35 -16.76 10.91
C PHE A 39 10.45 -16.34 9.73
N TRP A 40 9.98 -17.28 8.91
CA TRP A 40 9.12 -16.94 7.76
C TRP A 40 7.78 -16.30 8.18
N SER A 41 7.23 -16.71 9.32
CA SER A 41 5.99 -16.18 9.88
C SER A 41 6.08 -14.74 10.41
N LYS A 42 7.30 -14.30 10.78
CA LYS A 42 7.62 -12.92 11.18
C LYS A 42 8.06 -12.08 9.98
N PHE A 43 8.98 -12.62 9.17
CA PHE A 43 9.59 -11.93 8.04
C PHE A 43 8.59 -11.51 6.96
N THR A 44 7.54 -12.31 6.71
CA THR A 44 6.49 -11.95 5.75
C THR A 44 5.38 -11.18 6.45
N THR A 45 5.20 -9.88 6.18
CA THR A 45 4.12 -9.12 6.85
C THR A 45 2.74 -9.62 6.43
N LYS A 46 1.83 -9.71 7.41
CA LYS A 46 0.42 -10.13 7.20
C LYS A 46 -0.45 -9.03 6.57
N LYS A 47 0.06 -7.79 6.50
CA LYS A 47 -0.63 -6.63 5.88
C LYS A 47 0.35 -5.77 5.07
N PRO A 48 0.88 -6.28 3.94
CA PRO A 48 1.79 -5.53 3.09
C PRO A 48 1.04 -4.42 2.36
N GLY A 49 1.57 -3.20 2.42
CA GLY A 49 0.96 -2.02 1.81
C GLY A 49 1.97 -0.94 1.52
N LYS A 50 2.05 -0.51 0.26
CA LYS A 50 2.78 0.70 -0.13
C LYS A 50 1.94 1.93 0.24
N ALA A 51 2.59 3.03 0.62
CA ALA A 51 1.92 4.32 0.69
C ALA A 51 1.35 4.66 -0.71
N THR A 52 0.03 4.84 -0.84
CA THR A 52 -0.65 5.18 -2.11
C THR A 52 -1.11 6.64 -2.16
N THR A 53 -0.78 7.42 -1.13
CA THR A 53 -1.06 8.85 -0.99
C THR A 53 -0.04 9.42 0.00
N VAL A 54 0.72 10.42 -0.44
CA VAL A 54 1.90 11.01 0.23
C VAL A 54 1.61 12.44 0.68
N ILE A 55 0.82 13.20 -0.09
CA ILE A 55 0.42 14.56 0.26
C ILE A 55 -0.94 14.57 0.97
N PRO A 56 -1.24 15.57 1.83
CA PRO A 56 -2.57 15.77 2.39
C PRO A 56 -3.64 15.81 1.29
N SER A 57 -4.81 15.22 1.56
CA SER A 57 -5.84 14.88 0.55
C SER A 57 -6.19 16.04 -0.40
N SER A 58 -5.80 15.91 -1.66
CA SER A 58 -6.11 16.89 -2.71
C SER A 58 -7.41 16.51 -3.44
N PRO A 59 -8.41 17.41 -3.54
CA PRO A 59 -9.61 17.15 -4.34
C PRO A 59 -9.32 16.80 -5.81
N TYR A 60 -8.17 17.24 -6.33
CA TYR A 60 -7.75 16.95 -7.70
C TYR A 60 -7.35 15.48 -7.90
N THR A 61 -6.57 14.89 -6.98
CA THR A 61 -6.14 13.49 -7.11
C THR A 61 -7.33 12.53 -7.00
N ASP A 62 -8.32 12.84 -6.16
CA ASP A 62 -9.57 12.06 -6.08
C ASP A 62 -10.48 12.22 -7.31
N ILE A 63 -10.43 13.35 -8.03
CA ILE A 63 -11.14 13.50 -9.32
C ILE A 63 -10.48 12.62 -10.39
N VAL A 64 -9.15 12.61 -10.49
CA VAL A 64 -8.43 11.74 -11.44
C VAL A 64 -8.61 10.26 -11.07
N ALA A 65 -8.47 9.91 -9.79
CA ALA A 65 -8.72 8.56 -9.29
C ALA A 65 -10.13 8.06 -9.61
N LYS A 66 -11.15 8.95 -9.64
CA LYS A 66 -12.51 8.61 -10.08
C LYS A 66 -12.61 8.43 -11.60
N LYS A 67 -11.94 9.28 -12.39
CA LYS A 67 -11.89 9.15 -13.86
C LYS A 67 -11.27 7.83 -14.30
N ASN A 68 -10.22 7.38 -13.61
CA ASN A 68 -9.45 6.18 -13.94
C ASN A 68 -10.17 4.86 -13.59
N LYS A 69 -11.34 4.89 -12.92
CA LYS A 69 -12.13 3.69 -12.59
C LYS A 69 -12.81 3.04 -13.78
N LYS A 70 -12.97 3.74 -14.91
CA LYS A 70 -13.70 3.24 -16.07
C LYS A 70 -12.73 2.71 -17.12
N ILE A 71 -12.68 1.40 -17.29
CA ILE A 71 -12.00 0.76 -18.42
C ILE A 71 -12.74 1.19 -19.69
N GLU A 72 -12.05 1.87 -20.60
CA GLU A 72 -12.58 2.35 -21.88
C GLU A 72 -11.63 1.98 -23.01
N THR A 73 -12.11 1.19 -23.97
CA THR A 73 -11.37 0.90 -25.22
C THR A 73 -11.21 2.18 -26.03
N LYS A 74 -9.98 2.68 -26.17
CA LYS A 74 -9.70 3.94 -26.87
C LYS A 74 -8.94 3.69 -28.17
N ASN A 75 -9.13 4.59 -29.13
CA ASN A 75 -8.21 4.70 -30.26
C ASN A 75 -6.91 5.35 -29.76
N THR A 76 -5.76 4.83 -30.17
CA THR A 76 -4.43 5.32 -29.77
C THR A 76 -4.26 6.81 -30.06
N GLN A 77 -4.73 7.26 -31.22
CA GLN A 77 -4.63 8.64 -31.70
C GLN A 77 -5.61 9.60 -30.98
N ALA A 78 -6.79 9.12 -30.56
CA ALA A 78 -7.80 9.97 -29.91
C ALA A 78 -7.35 10.48 -28.52
N SER A 79 -6.67 9.62 -27.75
CA SER A 79 -6.10 9.97 -26.44
C SER A 79 -5.04 11.10 -26.56
N TYR A 80 -4.22 11.05 -27.61
CA TYR A 80 -3.28 12.11 -27.97
C TYR A 80 -4.01 13.41 -28.37
N GLU A 81 -5.06 13.32 -29.20
CA GLU A 81 -5.80 14.49 -29.68
C GLU A 81 -6.51 15.27 -28.57
N ASP A 82 -7.05 14.57 -27.56
CA ASP A 82 -7.59 15.19 -26.34
C ASP A 82 -6.50 15.95 -25.57
N ALA A 83 -5.34 15.32 -25.32
CA ALA A 83 -4.21 15.96 -24.64
C ALA A 83 -3.67 17.17 -25.41
N ALA A 84 -3.55 17.04 -26.73
CA ALA A 84 -3.16 18.11 -27.65
C ALA A 84 -4.18 19.27 -27.69
N ALA A 85 -5.48 18.99 -27.60
CA ALA A 85 -6.51 20.02 -27.48
C ALA A 85 -6.44 20.75 -26.13
N MET A 86 -6.28 20.02 -25.03
CA MET A 86 -6.10 20.61 -23.69
C MET A 86 -4.82 21.46 -23.60
N CYS A 87 -3.72 21.02 -24.21
CA CYS A 87 -2.46 21.76 -24.27
C CYS A 87 -2.65 23.11 -24.98
N ARG A 88 -3.20 23.08 -26.21
CA ARG A 88 -3.50 24.29 -26.98
C ARG A 88 -4.39 25.26 -26.21
N ALA A 89 -5.48 24.79 -25.60
CA ALA A 89 -6.39 25.64 -24.83
C ALA A 89 -5.74 26.31 -23.60
N LYS A 90 -4.79 25.63 -22.94
CA LYS A 90 -3.99 26.21 -21.85
C LYS A 90 -3.02 27.29 -22.37
N VAL A 91 -2.25 27.01 -23.43
CA VAL A 91 -1.32 27.98 -24.03
C VAL A 91 -2.09 29.21 -24.52
N ASP A 92 -3.21 29.01 -25.22
CA ASP A 92 -4.11 30.08 -25.67
C ASP A 92 -4.58 31.01 -24.53
N LYS A 93 -4.86 30.45 -23.34
CA LYS A 93 -5.23 31.22 -22.15
C LYS A 93 -4.04 32.05 -21.66
N ILE A 94 -2.88 31.42 -21.49
CA ILE A 94 -1.63 32.07 -21.03
C ILE A 94 -1.27 33.23 -21.98
N VAL A 95 -1.28 33.00 -23.29
CA VAL A 95 -1.01 34.03 -24.31
C VAL A 95 -1.97 35.22 -24.19
N LYS A 96 -3.27 34.98 -23.97
CA LYS A 96 -4.27 36.05 -23.78
C LYS A 96 -4.09 36.81 -22.45
N GLU A 97 -3.57 36.15 -21.42
CA GLU A 97 -3.28 36.73 -20.11
C GLU A 97 -2.00 37.59 -20.16
N CYS A 98 -0.87 37.00 -20.60
CA CYS A 98 0.41 37.69 -20.81
C CYS A 98 0.28 38.92 -21.71
N ARG A 99 -0.42 38.82 -22.85
CA ARG A 99 -0.66 39.97 -23.75
C ARG A 99 -1.60 41.04 -23.16
N ARG A 100 -2.42 40.71 -22.15
CA ARG A 100 -3.25 41.69 -21.42
C ARG A 100 -2.44 42.46 -20.38
N ILE A 101 -1.54 41.79 -19.67
CA ILE A 101 -0.69 42.42 -18.63
C ILE A 101 0.63 42.99 -19.18
N ASN A 102 0.92 42.75 -20.47
CA ASN A 102 2.15 43.14 -21.16
C ASN A 102 3.42 42.60 -20.47
N THR A 103 3.41 41.31 -20.13
CA THR A 103 4.58 40.57 -19.66
C THR A 103 4.77 39.31 -20.48
N LYS A 104 6.01 38.81 -20.57
CA LYS A 104 6.26 37.43 -21.00
C LYS A 104 5.70 36.42 -19.98
N TYR A 105 5.54 35.18 -20.42
CA TYR A 105 5.26 34.05 -19.53
C TYR A 105 6.48 33.77 -18.64
N ARG A 106 6.21 33.20 -17.46
CA ARG A 106 7.21 32.69 -16.53
C ARG A 106 6.56 31.53 -15.77
N ASP A 107 7.22 30.39 -15.72
CA ASP A 107 6.65 29.15 -15.21
C ASP A 107 6.61 29.15 -13.67
N PRO A 108 5.43 29.21 -13.03
CA PRO A 108 5.34 29.26 -11.58
C PRO A 108 5.68 27.92 -10.90
N PHE A 109 5.79 26.82 -11.67
CA PHE A 109 6.07 25.48 -11.13
C PHE A 109 7.47 24.96 -11.49
N PHE A 110 8.19 25.65 -12.37
CA PHE A 110 9.54 25.28 -12.86
C PHE A 110 10.41 26.53 -13.15
N SER A 111 10.47 27.44 -12.18
CA SER A 111 11.15 28.74 -12.28
C SER A 111 12.69 28.65 -12.17
N ILE A 112 13.34 28.09 -13.20
CA ILE A 112 14.79 27.79 -13.20
C ILE A 112 15.71 28.99 -12.88
N GLU A 113 15.32 30.21 -13.24
CA GLU A 113 16.13 31.42 -12.98
C GLU A 113 16.16 31.77 -11.48
N ALA A 114 15.01 31.71 -10.79
CA ALA A 114 14.94 31.95 -9.35
C ALA A 114 15.55 30.79 -8.55
N ASP A 115 15.35 29.56 -9.03
CA ASP A 115 15.91 28.34 -8.44
C ASP A 115 17.45 28.38 -8.37
N LEU A 116 18.10 28.86 -9.45
CA LEU A 116 19.54 29.05 -9.49
C LEU A 116 19.98 30.26 -8.63
N LYS A 117 19.35 31.43 -8.81
CA LYS A 117 19.76 32.68 -8.12
C LYS A 117 19.52 32.67 -6.60
N LEU A 118 18.63 31.79 -6.11
CA LEU A 118 18.43 31.55 -4.68
C LEU A 118 19.21 30.33 -4.15
N GLY A 119 19.88 29.57 -5.01
CA GLY A 119 20.63 28.37 -4.64
C GLY A 119 19.78 27.18 -4.18
N VAL A 120 18.50 27.13 -4.56
CA VAL A 120 17.52 26.12 -4.10
C VAL A 120 17.70 24.79 -4.84
N ARG A 121 18.05 24.83 -6.14
CA ARG A 121 18.35 23.67 -7.00
C ARG A 121 17.20 22.65 -7.16
N ASP A 122 15.97 23.02 -6.84
CA ASP A 122 14.75 22.20 -7.00
C ASP A 122 14.37 21.89 -8.45
N CYS A 123 14.93 22.60 -9.43
CA CYS A 123 14.78 22.27 -10.86
C CYS A 123 15.96 21.45 -11.43
N LEU A 124 17.05 21.31 -10.66
CA LEU A 124 18.23 20.53 -11.04
C LEU A 124 18.28 19.17 -10.34
N GLU A 125 18.00 19.10 -9.04
CA GLU A 125 18.27 17.93 -8.20
C GLU A 125 17.01 17.22 -7.71
N THR A 126 17.00 15.88 -7.78
CA THR A 126 15.91 15.00 -7.29
C THR A 126 15.67 15.15 -5.78
N LEU A 127 14.65 14.48 -5.24
CA LEU A 127 14.65 14.16 -3.81
C LEU A 127 15.69 13.05 -3.56
N SER A 128 16.46 13.17 -2.47
CA SER A 128 17.46 12.16 -2.07
C SER A 128 16.84 11.13 -1.11
N ASN A 129 16.95 9.86 -1.50
CA ASN A 129 16.48 8.69 -0.75
C ASN A 129 17.60 7.73 -0.32
N VAL A 130 18.87 8.10 -0.52
CA VAL A 130 20.01 7.30 -0.03
C VAL A 130 20.27 7.64 1.43
N LYS A 131 20.56 6.62 2.25
CA LYS A 131 20.80 6.75 3.69
C LYS A 131 21.95 7.71 4.01
N ASP A 132 23.13 7.43 3.46
CA ASP A 132 24.39 8.13 3.77
C ASP A 132 24.75 9.23 2.76
N ASP A 133 23.77 9.74 2.01
CA ASP A 133 24.00 10.86 1.09
C ASP A 133 24.11 12.20 1.85
N GLU A 134 25.36 12.64 2.01
CA GLU A 134 25.75 13.95 2.58
C GLU A 134 25.41 15.16 1.67
N GLY A 135 24.78 14.94 0.51
CA GLY A 135 24.40 15.98 -0.44
C GLY A 135 25.21 15.96 -1.73
N TYR A 136 25.56 14.78 -2.24
CA TYR A 136 26.08 14.60 -3.60
C TYR A 136 24.94 14.69 -4.63
N GLY A 137 24.30 15.85 -4.67
CA GLY A 137 23.38 16.22 -5.73
C GLY A 137 24.06 16.13 -7.10
N SER A 138 23.23 15.97 -8.15
CA SER A 138 23.68 15.81 -9.55
C SER A 138 24.81 16.77 -9.92
N GLY A 139 25.78 16.29 -10.71
CA GLY A 139 26.97 17.05 -11.11
C GLY A 139 26.69 18.33 -11.93
N LEU A 140 25.41 18.59 -12.21
CA LEU A 140 24.85 19.75 -12.87
C LEU A 140 25.20 21.06 -12.12
N GLN A 141 26.11 21.81 -12.72
CA GLN A 141 26.59 23.13 -12.27
C GLN A 141 26.46 24.19 -13.38
N PRO A 142 25.24 24.46 -13.89
CA PRO A 142 25.00 25.63 -14.74
C PRO A 142 25.32 26.92 -13.98
N GLN A 143 25.74 27.96 -14.70
CA GLN A 143 26.34 29.15 -14.10
C GLN A 143 25.48 30.42 -14.24
N SER A 144 24.59 30.49 -15.23
CA SER A 144 23.56 31.55 -15.34
C SER A 144 22.31 31.03 -16.06
N VAL A 145 21.26 31.86 -16.09
CA VAL A 145 19.98 31.58 -16.77
C VAL A 145 19.50 32.84 -17.47
N LYS A 146 19.13 32.73 -18.76
CA LYS A 146 18.63 33.86 -19.59
C LYS A 146 17.49 33.43 -20.50
N ARG A 147 16.69 34.39 -20.99
CA ARG A 147 15.67 34.11 -22.01
C ARG A 147 16.29 33.93 -23.38
N ILE A 148 15.60 33.21 -24.26
CA ILE A 148 16.03 32.98 -25.66
C ILE A 148 16.42 34.28 -26.38
N GLU A 149 15.72 35.40 -26.18
CA GLU A 149 16.04 36.67 -26.87
C GLU A 149 17.35 37.34 -26.43
N GLU A 150 17.92 36.94 -25.29
CA GLU A 150 19.21 37.42 -24.79
C GLU A 150 20.38 36.56 -25.29
N ILE A 151 20.10 35.27 -25.52
CA ILE A 151 21.06 34.23 -25.97
C ILE A 151 21.16 34.21 -27.50
N PHE A 152 20.07 34.49 -28.20
CA PHE A 152 19.95 34.34 -29.65
C PHE A 152 19.56 35.68 -30.30
N ASP A 153 20.37 36.16 -31.24
CA ASP A 153 20.12 37.44 -31.94
C ASP A 153 18.93 37.36 -32.92
N LYS A 154 18.62 36.16 -33.44
CA LYS A 154 17.53 35.85 -34.39
C LYS A 154 17.01 34.41 -34.19
N PRO A 155 16.45 34.10 -33.01
CA PRO A 155 15.95 32.75 -32.71
C PRO A 155 14.86 32.32 -33.69
N ARG A 156 14.77 31.01 -33.90
CA ARG A 156 13.63 30.34 -34.52
C ARG A 156 13.43 29.01 -33.83
N PHE A 157 12.18 28.61 -33.62
CA PHE A 157 11.89 27.31 -33.04
C PHE A 157 12.43 26.16 -33.91
N TYR A 158 12.14 26.16 -35.23
CA TYR A 158 12.69 25.23 -36.21
C TYR A 158 13.43 25.95 -37.36
N ILE A 159 14.49 25.34 -37.88
CA ILE A 159 15.25 25.79 -39.06
C ILE A 159 15.42 24.60 -40.01
N ASP A 160 14.86 24.70 -41.21
CA ASP A 160 14.75 23.64 -42.23
C ASP A 160 14.03 22.32 -41.79
N GLY A 161 13.63 22.23 -40.52
CA GLY A 161 12.83 21.15 -39.92
C GLY A 161 13.65 20.35 -38.90
N PRO A 162 13.05 19.73 -37.88
CA PRO A 162 13.80 19.03 -36.84
C PRO A 162 14.48 17.76 -37.39
N THR A 163 15.80 17.78 -37.56
CA THR A 163 16.57 16.63 -38.06
C THR A 163 17.46 15.98 -36.98
N ALA A 164 17.92 14.76 -37.25
CA ALA A 164 18.85 14.05 -36.38
C ALA A 164 20.21 14.77 -36.24
N ASN A 165 20.60 15.57 -37.24
CA ASN A 165 21.88 16.27 -37.24
C ASN A 165 21.83 17.55 -36.41
N ASP A 166 20.65 18.06 -36.07
CA ASP A 166 20.47 19.18 -35.16
C ASP A 166 20.70 18.79 -33.70
N VAL A 167 20.56 17.51 -33.36
CA VAL A 167 20.74 17.00 -32.00
C VAL A 167 22.23 16.97 -31.60
N ARG A 168 22.58 17.77 -30.59
CA ARG A 168 23.84 17.69 -29.84
C ARG A 168 23.56 17.66 -28.33
N GLN A 169 23.97 16.59 -27.66
CA GLN A 169 23.90 16.47 -26.20
C GLN A 169 24.72 17.55 -25.49
N GLY A 170 24.22 18.04 -24.37
CA GLY A 170 24.87 19.03 -23.51
C GLY A 170 25.90 18.44 -22.54
N ARG A 171 25.89 18.94 -21.31
CA ARG A 171 26.72 18.45 -20.17
C ARG A 171 26.02 17.42 -19.27
N ASP A 172 24.84 16.97 -19.65
CA ASP A 172 23.96 16.08 -18.88
C ASP A 172 24.19 14.59 -19.22
N GLY A 173 23.70 13.68 -18.39
CA GLY A 173 23.75 12.22 -18.54
C GLY A 173 22.63 11.61 -19.41
N ASP A 174 21.98 12.42 -20.23
CA ASP A 174 20.69 12.16 -20.89
C ASP A 174 20.81 11.50 -22.29
N CYS A 175 21.96 10.90 -22.62
CA CYS A 175 22.27 10.42 -23.98
C CYS A 175 21.21 9.52 -24.64
N TRP A 176 20.45 8.80 -23.83
CA TRP A 176 19.32 7.97 -24.21
C TRP A 176 18.16 8.78 -24.80
N LEU A 177 17.80 9.92 -24.19
CA LEU A 177 16.78 10.85 -24.67
C LEU A 177 17.23 11.50 -25.99
N MET A 178 18.48 11.94 -26.07
CA MET A 178 19.03 12.50 -27.32
C MET A 178 19.11 11.46 -28.44
N ALA A 179 19.43 10.20 -28.14
CA ALA A 179 19.35 9.10 -29.11
C ALA A 179 17.89 8.79 -29.53
N ALA A 180 16.92 8.87 -28.61
CA ALA A 180 15.50 8.76 -28.93
C ALA A 180 15.05 9.87 -29.89
N LEU A 181 15.41 11.13 -29.61
CA LEU A 181 15.09 12.29 -30.45
C LEU A 181 15.73 12.21 -31.85
N CYS A 182 16.99 11.79 -31.94
CA CYS A 182 17.62 11.42 -33.22
C CYS A 182 16.78 10.39 -33.98
N THR A 183 16.25 9.38 -33.29
CA THR A 183 15.45 8.30 -33.91
C THR A 183 14.07 8.79 -34.36
N LEU A 184 13.40 9.65 -33.58
CA LEU A 184 12.11 10.24 -33.94
C LEU A 184 12.21 11.16 -35.16
N SER A 185 13.20 12.05 -35.21
CA SER A 185 13.40 13.05 -36.28
C SER A 185 13.52 12.44 -37.69
N ASN A 186 13.86 11.15 -37.76
CA ASN A 186 14.04 10.40 -38.99
C ASN A 186 12.69 9.95 -39.64
N LYS A 187 11.57 10.09 -38.93
CA LYS A 187 10.20 9.94 -39.47
C LYS A 187 9.49 11.30 -39.34
N PRO A 188 9.40 12.11 -40.43
CA PRO A 188 8.83 13.46 -40.39
C PRO A 188 7.43 13.52 -39.78
N GLY A 189 7.15 14.57 -39.00
CA GLY A 189 5.89 14.72 -38.28
C GLY A 189 5.82 13.99 -36.93
N LEU A 190 6.90 13.39 -36.42
CA LEU A 190 6.96 12.86 -35.05
C LEU A 190 7.38 13.92 -34.02
N ILE A 191 8.42 14.71 -34.31
CA ILE A 191 8.89 15.77 -33.38
C ILE A 191 7.87 16.91 -33.33
N GLU A 192 7.26 17.22 -34.47
CA GLU A 192 6.24 18.26 -34.65
C GLU A 192 4.89 17.89 -33.98
N LYS A 193 4.70 16.61 -33.59
CA LYS A 193 3.58 16.18 -32.73
C LYS A 193 3.85 16.45 -31.24
N LEU A 194 5.10 16.60 -30.83
CA LEU A 194 5.44 16.88 -29.43
C LEU A 194 5.10 18.31 -29.05
N CYS A 195 5.53 19.30 -29.85
CA CYS A 195 5.20 20.71 -29.60
C CYS A 195 3.87 21.08 -30.28
N VAL A 196 2.80 21.19 -29.48
CA VAL A 196 1.43 21.33 -30.00
C VAL A 196 0.99 22.81 -30.11
N ALA A 197 1.62 23.70 -29.34
CA ALA A 197 1.43 25.15 -29.44
C ALA A 197 2.61 25.91 -28.83
N HIS A 198 2.99 27.03 -29.45
CA HIS A 198 3.99 27.95 -28.92
C HIS A 198 3.70 29.40 -29.34
N ASP A 199 4.19 30.35 -28.56
CA ASP A 199 4.23 31.79 -28.88
C ASP A 199 5.62 32.32 -28.49
N GLU A 200 6.48 32.53 -29.50
CA GLU A 200 7.86 32.99 -29.32
C GLU A 200 7.95 34.39 -28.71
N ALA A 201 6.94 35.26 -28.92
CA ALA A 201 6.93 36.62 -28.42
C ALA A 201 6.45 36.70 -26.96
N VAL A 202 5.53 35.82 -26.55
CA VAL A 202 5.15 35.64 -25.14
C VAL A 202 6.18 34.79 -24.38
N GLY A 203 6.94 33.94 -25.08
CA GLY A 203 7.92 33.04 -24.47
C GLY A 203 7.25 31.86 -23.77
N VAL A 204 6.27 31.22 -24.41
CA VAL A 204 5.53 30.05 -23.89
C VAL A 204 5.47 28.92 -24.91
N TYR A 205 5.76 27.70 -24.46
CA TYR A 205 5.79 26.48 -25.29
C TYR A 205 5.04 25.35 -24.58
N GLY A 206 4.13 24.69 -25.29
CA GLY A 206 3.30 23.60 -24.80
C GLY A 206 3.59 22.28 -25.53
N PHE A 207 4.03 21.29 -24.77
CA PHE A 207 4.39 19.96 -25.25
C PHE A 207 3.40 18.89 -24.78
N VAL A 208 3.41 17.74 -25.44
CA VAL A 208 2.62 16.55 -25.09
C VAL A 208 3.52 15.31 -25.06
N PHE A 209 3.43 14.55 -23.97
CA PHE A 209 4.21 13.34 -23.70
C PHE A 209 3.28 12.19 -23.28
N HIS A 210 3.75 10.96 -23.36
CA HIS A 210 3.01 9.75 -23.00
C HIS A 210 3.59 9.14 -21.72
N ARG A 211 2.74 8.84 -20.72
CA ARG A 211 3.14 8.38 -19.38
C ARG A 211 2.12 7.38 -18.80
N ASP A 212 2.61 6.22 -18.37
CA ASP A 212 1.81 5.06 -17.91
C ASP A 212 0.47 4.88 -18.67
N GLY A 213 0.55 4.83 -20.00
CA GLY A 213 -0.60 4.55 -20.89
C GLY A 213 -1.53 5.74 -21.16
N GLU A 214 -1.17 6.97 -20.78
CA GLU A 214 -1.98 8.17 -21.01
C GLU A 214 -1.14 9.31 -21.58
N TRP A 215 -1.77 10.20 -22.37
CA TRP A 215 -1.10 11.40 -22.88
C TRP A 215 -1.30 12.58 -21.92
N ILE A 216 -0.18 13.21 -21.53
CA ILE A 216 -0.10 14.36 -20.64
C ILE A 216 0.34 15.62 -21.41
N SER A 217 0.03 16.80 -20.89
CA SER A 217 0.38 18.09 -21.51
C SER A 217 1.17 18.95 -20.51
N GLU A 218 2.39 19.33 -20.86
CA GLU A 218 3.23 20.23 -20.06
C GLU A 218 3.53 21.54 -20.79
N ILE A 219 3.77 22.60 -20.03
CA ILE A 219 4.00 23.96 -20.56
C ILE A 219 5.17 24.59 -19.82
N VAL A 220 6.09 25.20 -20.56
CA VAL A 220 7.31 25.87 -20.06
C VAL A 220 7.49 27.27 -20.64
N ASP A 221 8.32 28.07 -19.98
CA ASP A 221 8.78 29.39 -20.47
C ASP A 221 10.09 29.33 -21.27
N ASP A 222 10.52 30.47 -21.83
CA ASP A 222 11.69 30.62 -22.72
C ASP A 222 13.05 30.81 -22.02
N PHE A 223 13.15 30.63 -20.69
CA PHE A 223 14.44 30.64 -19.97
C PHE A 223 15.25 29.37 -20.24
N LEU A 224 16.58 29.47 -20.39
CA LEU A 224 17.51 28.34 -20.52
C LEU A 224 18.75 28.55 -19.65
N TYR A 225 19.39 27.44 -19.22
CA TYR A 225 20.63 27.44 -18.45
C TYR A 225 21.88 27.56 -19.34
N LEU A 226 22.91 28.28 -18.87
CA LEU A 226 24.16 28.52 -19.60
C LEU A 226 25.40 27.94 -18.89
N ILE A 227 26.46 27.70 -19.67
CA ILE A 227 27.77 27.19 -19.21
C ILE A 227 28.57 28.24 -18.42
N LYS A 228 28.32 29.53 -18.66
CA LYS A 228 29.09 30.66 -18.13
C LYS A 228 28.22 31.58 -17.25
N PRO A 229 28.77 32.20 -16.19
CA PRO A 229 28.04 33.10 -15.31
C PRO A 229 27.63 34.39 -16.04
N ASP A 230 26.90 35.29 -15.37
CA ASP A 230 26.71 36.64 -15.91
C ASP A 230 27.96 37.52 -15.76
N TYR A 231 28.07 38.51 -16.65
CA TYR A 231 29.25 39.37 -16.76
C TYR A 231 29.64 40.05 -15.44
N ASP A 232 28.65 40.55 -14.70
CA ASP A 232 28.88 41.20 -13.41
C ASP A 232 29.18 40.25 -12.24
N GLU A 233 28.87 38.95 -12.40
CA GLU A 233 29.09 37.90 -11.41
C GLU A 233 30.48 37.26 -11.59
N GLY A 234 30.95 37.11 -12.83
CA GLY A 234 32.20 36.43 -13.18
C GLY A 234 33.47 37.24 -12.95
N PHE A 235 33.93 37.39 -11.70
CA PHE A 235 35.09 38.23 -11.31
C PHE A 235 36.31 38.19 -12.27
N PHE A 236 36.87 37.01 -12.55
CA PHE A 236 38.05 36.87 -13.42
C PHE A 236 37.75 37.09 -14.90
N ASP A 237 36.59 36.59 -15.35
CA ASP A 237 36.08 36.74 -16.72
C ASP A 237 35.85 38.22 -17.04
N ARG A 238 35.27 38.99 -16.10
CA ARG A 238 35.01 40.43 -16.22
C ARG A 238 36.30 41.22 -16.42
N ILE A 239 37.28 41.02 -15.53
CA ILE A 239 38.59 41.69 -15.60
C ILE A 239 39.28 41.41 -16.95
N LEU A 240 39.23 40.16 -17.43
CA LEU A 240 39.81 39.79 -18.72
C LEU A 240 39.15 40.54 -19.89
N PHE A 241 37.82 40.70 -19.87
CA PHE A 241 37.09 41.37 -20.94
C PHE A 241 37.17 42.89 -20.87
N ASP A 242 37.20 43.49 -19.68
CA ASP A 242 37.49 44.91 -19.47
C ASP A 242 38.88 45.30 -19.97
N ASP A 243 39.88 44.43 -19.85
CA ASP A 243 41.21 44.70 -20.40
C ASP A 243 41.28 44.57 -21.94
N VAL A 244 40.41 43.75 -22.54
CA VAL A 244 40.39 43.43 -23.98
C VAL A 244 39.51 44.41 -24.80
N ASP A 245 38.28 44.69 -24.37
CA ASP A 245 37.36 45.63 -25.03
C ASP A 245 36.85 46.67 -24.02
N ARG A 246 37.66 47.70 -23.81
CA ARG A 246 37.43 48.82 -22.87
C ARG A 246 36.24 49.74 -23.21
N VAL A 247 35.39 49.37 -24.17
CA VAL A 247 34.24 50.16 -24.63
C VAL A 247 32.95 49.39 -24.46
N ASN A 248 32.89 48.15 -24.94
CA ASN A 248 31.70 47.28 -24.91
C ASN A 248 32.01 45.92 -24.24
N SER A 249 32.75 45.91 -23.12
CA SER A 249 33.21 44.69 -22.41
C SER A 249 32.12 43.60 -22.24
N ASP A 250 30.93 44.00 -21.79
CA ASP A 250 29.76 43.13 -21.58
C ASP A 250 29.20 42.58 -22.90
N GLU A 251 29.07 43.41 -23.94
CA GLU A 251 28.58 42.93 -25.23
C GLU A 251 29.58 41.96 -25.89
N ALA A 252 30.88 42.21 -25.72
CA ALA A 252 31.93 41.28 -26.12
C ALA A 252 31.83 39.97 -25.34
N TYR A 253 31.59 40.02 -24.02
CA TYR A 253 31.38 38.84 -23.18
C TYR A 253 30.16 38.04 -23.63
N ARG A 254 29.01 38.69 -23.81
CA ARG A 254 27.77 38.06 -24.29
C ARG A 254 28.01 37.35 -25.61
N ARG A 255 28.63 38.02 -26.58
CA ARG A 255 28.92 37.48 -27.93
C ARG A 255 29.85 36.26 -27.92
N VAL A 256 30.78 36.18 -26.98
CA VAL A 256 31.77 35.08 -26.90
C VAL A 256 31.29 33.90 -26.06
N TYR A 257 30.59 34.15 -24.94
CA TYR A 257 30.30 33.13 -23.93
C TYR A 257 28.83 32.85 -23.65
N GLN A 258 27.91 33.77 -23.99
CA GLN A 258 26.48 33.64 -23.70
C GLN A 258 25.59 33.66 -24.95
N SER A 259 26.16 33.66 -26.15
CA SER A 259 25.41 33.73 -27.41
C SER A 259 25.41 32.41 -28.18
N ASN A 260 24.30 32.16 -28.89
CA ASN A 260 24.02 30.96 -29.68
C ASN A 260 23.85 29.68 -28.84
N SER A 261 23.33 28.62 -29.49
CA SER A 261 23.05 27.35 -28.81
C SER A 261 24.28 26.68 -28.17
N SER A 262 25.50 27.05 -28.58
CA SER A 262 26.76 26.56 -27.98
C SER A 262 27.01 27.05 -26.55
N ALA A 263 26.33 28.11 -26.10
CA ALA A 263 26.44 28.64 -24.74
C ALA A 263 25.58 27.89 -23.71
N LEU A 264 24.62 27.09 -24.15
CA LEU A 264 23.67 26.36 -23.30
C LEU A 264 24.35 25.23 -22.53
N TYR A 265 23.95 25.02 -21.28
CA TYR A 265 24.51 23.97 -20.42
C TYR A 265 24.06 22.56 -20.83
N PHE A 266 22.77 22.44 -21.13
CA PHE A 266 22.08 21.22 -21.54
C PHE A 266 22.05 21.13 -23.08
N ALA A 267 21.08 20.44 -23.69
CA ALA A 267 21.09 20.14 -25.12
C ALA A 267 21.25 21.36 -26.02
N GLN A 268 21.93 21.16 -27.15
CA GLN A 268 22.30 22.20 -28.09
C GLN A 268 21.83 21.84 -29.50
N CYS A 269 21.23 22.79 -30.21
CA CYS A 269 20.94 22.63 -31.63
C CYS A 269 22.24 22.78 -32.45
N ALA A 270 22.36 22.05 -33.56
CA ALA A 270 23.54 22.15 -34.41
C ALA A 270 23.64 23.50 -35.13
N HIS A 271 22.48 24.05 -35.52
CA HIS A 271 22.37 25.39 -36.05
C HIS A 271 22.42 26.44 -34.91
N PRO A 272 23.28 27.48 -34.98
CA PRO A 272 23.50 28.41 -33.86
C PRO A 272 22.28 29.20 -33.35
N GLN A 273 21.20 29.28 -34.14
CA GLN A 273 20.00 30.09 -33.88
C GLN A 273 18.69 29.27 -33.76
N GLU A 274 18.78 27.95 -33.68
CA GLU A 274 17.62 27.08 -33.48
C GLU A 274 17.38 26.76 -31.99
N THR A 275 16.11 26.57 -31.58
CA THR A 275 15.75 26.47 -30.15
C THR A 275 14.80 25.34 -29.76
N TRP A 276 14.27 24.50 -30.67
CA TRP A 276 13.29 23.45 -30.30
C TRP A 276 13.85 22.43 -29.30
N LEU A 277 15.09 21.98 -29.48
CA LEU A 277 15.69 20.91 -28.70
C LEU A 277 15.84 21.24 -27.21
N PRO A 278 16.51 22.34 -26.79
CA PRO A 278 16.63 22.70 -25.37
C PRO A 278 15.28 23.01 -24.70
N LEU A 279 14.29 23.50 -25.47
CA LEU A 279 12.94 23.73 -24.94
C LEU A 279 12.16 22.42 -24.72
N LEU A 280 12.33 21.44 -25.61
CA LEU A 280 11.74 20.11 -25.51
C LEU A 280 12.37 19.37 -24.32
N GLU A 281 13.70 19.33 -24.24
CA GLU A 281 14.47 18.74 -23.13
C GLU A 281 14.06 19.36 -21.79
N LYS A 282 14.02 20.69 -21.67
CA LYS A 282 13.53 21.39 -20.47
C LYS A 282 12.10 20.96 -20.09
N CYS A 283 11.22 20.79 -21.08
CA CYS A 283 9.85 20.36 -20.82
C CYS A 283 9.77 18.87 -20.42
N TYR A 284 10.66 18.03 -20.96
CA TYR A 284 10.82 16.63 -20.59
C TYR A 284 11.37 16.49 -19.16
N ALA A 285 12.40 17.26 -18.79
CA ALA A 285 12.90 17.38 -17.42
C ALA A 285 11.79 17.83 -16.46
N LYS A 286 11.01 18.87 -16.81
CA LYS A 286 9.82 19.27 -16.02
C LYS A 286 8.80 18.13 -15.85
N ALA A 287 8.50 17.39 -16.92
CA ALA A 287 7.52 16.29 -16.89
C ALA A 287 7.96 15.11 -15.98
N HIS A 288 9.27 14.93 -15.81
CA HIS A 288 9.90 13.95 -14.92
C HIS A 288 10.40 14.55 -13.59
N GLY A 289 10.12 15.83 -13.32
CA GLY A 289 10.35 16.48 -12.03
C GLY A 289 11.55 17.44 -11.95
N ASP A 290 12.66 17.17 -12.64
CA ASP A 290 13.89 17.97 -12.73
C ASP A 290 14.86 17.39 -13.80
N TYR A 291 16.02 18.03 -13.97
CA TYR A 291 17.06 17.55 -14.89
C TYR A 291 17.78 16.26 -14.41
N ALA A 292 18.10 16.12 -13.11
CA ALA A 292 18.71 14.89 -12.61
C ALA A 292 17.82 13.64 -12.78
N CYS A 293 16.48 13.79 -12.84
CA CYS A 293 15.57 12.71 -13.21
C CYS A 293 15.79 12.15 -14.63
N ILE A 294 16.41 12.92 -15.54
CA ILE A 294 16.70 12.50 -16.93
C ILE A 294 18.15 12.03 -17.12
N GLU A 295 19.02 12.14 -16.11
CA GLU A 295 20.33 11.46 -16.07
C GLU A 295 20.13 9.93 -16.11
N GLY A 296 20.59 9.28 -17.19
CA GLY A 296 20.64 7.82 -17.34
C GLY A 296 19.31 7.14 -17.73
N GLY A 297 19.34 6.31 -18.79
CA GLY A 297 18.17 5.57 -19.26
C GLY A 297 18.40 4.75 -20.52
N PHE A 298 17.32 4.31 -21.16
CA PHE A 298 17.33 3.49 -22.38
C PHE A 298 16.60 4.24 -23.49
N GLY A 299 17.18 4.33 -24.69
CA GLY A 299 16.60 5.15 -25.76
C GLY A 299 15.19 4.69 -26.12
N GLY A 300 14.98 3.38 -26.07
CA GLY A 300 13.70 2.70 -26.14
C GLY A 300 12.60 3.21 -25.19
N GLU A 301 12.93 3.60 -23.96
CA GLU A 301 11.97 4.22 -23.03
C GLU A 301 11.58 5.61 -23.53
N GLY A 302 12.57 6.43 -23.89
CA GLY A 302 12.34 7.76 -24.44
C GLY A 302 11.49 7.74 -25.73
N ILE A 303 11.65 6.72 -26.58
CA ILE A 303 10.77 6.56 -27.75
C ILE A 303 9.33 6.22 -27.32
N GLU A 304 9.10 5.37 -26.31
CA GLU A 304 7.73 5.12 -25.78
C GLU A 304 7.09 6.40 -25.20
N ASP A 305 7.88 7.22 -24.50
CA ASP A 305 7.39 8.41 -23.78
C ASP A 305 7.14 9.60 -24.72
N LEU A 306 7.84 9.63 -25.86
CA LEU A 306 7.64 10.61 -26.92
C LEU A 306 6.62 10.17 -27.99
N THR A 307 6.29 8.88 -28.12
CA THR A 307 5.44 8.39 -29.24
C THR A 307 4.20 7.57 -28.84
N GLY A 308 4.11 7.07 -27.61
CA GLY A 308 3.10 6.06 -27.27
C GLY A 308 3.34 4.68 -27.89
N GLY A 309 4.54 4.44 -28.44
CA GLY A 309 4.98 3.14 -28.93
C GLY A 309 5.23 2.10 -27.82
N VAL A 310 5.72 0.94 -28.22
CA VAL A 310 6.12 -0.16 -27.32
C VAL A 310 7.46 -0.73 -27.76
N THR A 311 8.43 -0.82 -26.84
CA THR A 311 9.80 -1.23 -27.14
C THR A 311 10.11 -2.65 -26.67
N SER A 312 10.67 -3.47 -27.56
CA SER A 312 11.31 -4.75 -27.20
C SER A 312 12.84 -4.57 -27.11
N GLU A 313 13.47 -4.96 -26.00
CA GLU A 313 14.93 -5.11 -25.92
C GLU A 313 15.36 -6.40 -26.64
N LEU A 314 16.39 -6.33 -27.48
CA LEU A 314 16.94 -7.46 -28.23
C LEU A 314 18.47 -7.52 -28.09
N TRP A 315 19.00 -8.57 -27.45
CA TRP A 315 20.44 -8.74 -27.25
C TRP A 315 21.12 -9.42 -28.44
N THR A 316 22.29 -8.94 -28.83
CA THR A 316 23.09 -9.43 -29.99
C THR A 316 23.47 -10.91 -29.89
N THR A 317 23.55 -11.44 -28.67
CA THR A 317 23.78 -12.85 -28.34
C THR A 317 22.55 -13.73 -28.58
N ASP A 318 21.36 -13.15 -28.43
CA ASP A 318 20.09 -13.87 -28.27
C ASP A 318 19.28 -13.89 -29.59
N ILE A 319 19.73 -13.11 -30.59
CA ILE A 319 19.25 -13.18 -31.98
C ILE A 319 19.57 -14.55 -32.58
N LEU A 320 18.58 -15.45 -32.51
CA LEU A 320 18.62 -16.81 -33.06
C LEU A 320 18.92 -16.83 -34.56
N ASP A 321 18.20 -16.02 -35.34
CA ASP A 321 18.43 -15.87 -36.79
C ASP A 321 18.69 -14.40 -37.16
N LYS A 322 19.90 -14.20 -37.69
CA LYS A 322 20.44 -12.90 -38.11
C LYS A 322 20.00 -12.53 -39.52
N GLU A 323 19.59 -13.49 -40.34
CA GLU A 323 18.95 -13.20 -41.62
C GLU A 323 17.50 -12.75 -41.40
N HIS A 324 16.73 -13.42 -40.52
CA HIS A 324 15.41 -12.93 -40.12
C HIS A 324 15.46 -11.53 -39.46
N PHE A 325 16.39 -11.28 -38.53
CA PHE A 325 16.53 -9.95 -37.91
C PHE A 325 16.89 -8.84 -38.92
N TRP A 326 17.70 -9.15 -39.94
CA TRP A 326 17.96 -8.22 -41.04
C TRP A 326 16.71 -7.96 -41.89
N ASN A 327 16.14 -9.01 -42.48
CA ASN A 327 15.10 -8.89 -43.50
C ASN A 327 13.73 -8.46 -42.94
N GLU A 328 13.31 -9.00 -41.80
CA GLU A 328 11.95 -8.79 -41.27
C GLU A 328 11.86 -7.67 -40.24
N GLN A 329 12.99 -7.15 -39.74
CA GLN A 329 13.00 -6.13 -38.68
C GLN A 329 13.85 -4.90 -39.06
N LEU A 330 15.17 -5.03 -39.23
CA LEU A 330 16.04 -3.87 -39.52
C LEU A 330 15.72 -3.20 -40.86
N MET A 331 15.37 -3.96 -41.90
CA MET A 331 14.96 -3.42 -43.19
C MET A 331 13.61 -2.66 -43.17
N LYS A 332 12.86 -2.71 -42.05
CA LYS A 332 11.60 -1.98 -41.83
C LYS A 332 11.77 -0.76 -40.91
N VAL A 333 13.01 -0.31 -40.70
CA VAL A 333 13.33 0.88 -39.91
C VAL A 333 12.69 2.13 -40.50
N ASN A 334 12.09 2.95 -39.65
CA ASN A 334 11.27 4.13 -39.95
C ASN A 334 9.91 3.86 -40.61
N ASP A 335 9.64 2.65 -41.10
CA ASP A 335 8.32 2.26 -41.61
C ASP A 335 7.44 1.73 -40.46
N GLU A 336 7.69 0.49 -40.01
CA GLU A 336 6.98 -0.14 -38.87
C GLU A 336 7.67 0.11 -37.52
N PHE A 337 9.00 0.15 -37.50
CA PHE A 337 9.80 0.16 -36.27
C PHE A 337 10.77 1.34 -36.22
N LEU A 338 10.98 1.89 -35.04
CA LEU A 338 12.13 2.73 -34.69
C LEU A 338 13.18 1.88 -33.96
N PHE A 339 14.46 2.22 -34.13
CA PHE A 339 15.58 1.44 -33.60
C PHE A 339 16.62 2.29 -32.87
N GLY A 340 16.75 2.08 -31.56
CA GLY A 340 17.93 2.45 -30.77
C GLY A 340 18.93 1.28 -30.70
N CYS A 341 20.18 1.58 -30.33
CA CYS A 341 21.17 0.57 -29.98
C CYS A 341 22.22 1.11 -28.99
N SER A 342 22.76 0.23 -28.15
CA SER A 342 23.82 0.58 -27.19
C SER A 342 24.92 -0.48 -27.10
N THR A 343 26.07 -0.08 -26.58
CA THR A 343 27.26 -0.94 -26.47
C THR A 343 27.17 -2.02 -25.39
N GLY A 344 26.11 -2.01 -24.58
CA GLY A 344 25.86 -2.85 -23.41
C GLY A 344 26.79 -2.61 -22.22
N ILE A 345 26.52 -3.34 -21.13
CA ILE A 345 27.19 -3.20 -19.83
C ILE A 345 28.49 -4.02 -19.75
N TRP A 346 28.59 -5.16 -20.45
CA TRP A 346 29.70 -6.11 -20.31
C TRP A 346 30.98 -5.69 -21.08
N GLY A 347 31.20 -4.38 -21.23
CA GLY A 347 32.47 -3.82 -21.68
C GLY A 347 33.25 -3.25 -20.51
N ASN A 348 34.44 -3.79 -20.23
CA ASN A 348 35.36 -3.18 -19.26
C ASN A 348 35.85 -1.84 -19.84
N GLY A 349 35.21 -0.75 -19.40
CA GLY A 349 35.07 0.54 -20.12
C GLY A 349 36.31 1.40 -20.30
N TRP A 350 37.34 0.87 -20.95
CA TRP A 350 38.61 1.57 -21.24
C TRP A 350 39.15 1.29 -22.65
N GLY A 351 38.26 0.98 -23.62
CA GLY A 351 38.66 0.62 -24.99
C GLY A 351 38.07 1.52 -26.08
N ASP A 352 38.93 2.17 -26.88
CA ASP A 352 38.50 2.72 -28.18
C ASP A 352 38.02 1.55 -29.06
N ARG A 353 36.69 1.37 -29.18
CA ARG A 353 36.09 0.29 -29.97
C ARG A 353 36.21 0.51 -31.50
N LYS A 354 37.13 1.35 -31.98
CA LYS A 354 37.13 2.07 -33.28
C LYS A 354 36.09 3.19 -33.30
N GLY A 355 36.19 4.12 -32.35
CA GLY A 355 35.40 5.35 -32.25
C GLY A 355 34.04 5.21 -31.58
N ILE A 356 33.49 4.00 -31.47
CA ILE A 356 32.26 3.77 -30.71
C ILE A 356 32.54 3.93 -29.20
N VAL A 357 31.97 4.99 -28.62
CA VAL A 357 31.91 5.27 -27.17
C VAL A 357 31.17 4.15 -26.44
N GLU A 358 31.71 3.68 -25.32
CA GLU A 358 31.10 2.65 -24.44
C GLU A 358 30.10 3.27 -23.45
N LEU A 359 29.15 2.46 -22.95
CA LEU A 359 28.00 2.87 -22.12
C LEU A 359 27.11 3.97 -22.72
N HIS A 360 27.13 4.12 -24.05
CA HIS A 360 26.45 5.20 -24.78
C HIS A 360 25.34 4.69 -25.71
N ALA A 361 24.35 5.55 -25.97
CA ALA A 361 23.19 5.27 -26.83
C ALA A 361 23.36 5.88 -28.24
N TYR A 362 22.92 5.13 -29.25
CA TYR A 362 23.00 5.51 -30.67
C TYR A 362 21.68 5.22 -31.37
N SER A 363 21.33 6.05 -32.34
CA SER A 363 20.15 5.85 -33.20
C SER A 363 20.51 5.10 -34.47
N ILE A 364 19.73 4.09 -34.87
CA ILE A 364 19.85 3.46 -36.19
C ILE A 364 18.93 4.21 -37.17
N GLN A 365 19.56 4.99 -38.05
CA GLN A 365 18.87 5.88 -38.98
C GLN A 365 18.43 5.18 -40.27
N LYS A 366 19.20 4.20 -40.76
CA LYS A 366 18.85 3.51 -42.02
C LYS A 366 19.48 2.13 -42.09
N ALA A 367 18.80 1.19 -42.72
CA ALA A 367 19.36 -0.06 -43.23
C ALA A 367 19.24 -0.08 -44.75
N VAL A 368 20.26 -0.56 -45.46
CA VAL A 368 20.23 -0.78 -46.91
C VAL A 368 20.98 -2.05 -47.29
N GLU A 369 20.50 -2.73 -48.33
CA GLU A 369 21.23 -3.77 -49.04
C GLU A 369 21.42 -3.37 -50.51
N ILE A 370 22.67 -3.13 -50.90
CA ILE A 370 23.05 -2.64 -52.24
C ILE A 370 24.30 -3.40 -52.69
N ASP A 371 24.33 -3.90 -53.93
CA ASP A 371 25.47 -4.61 -54.52
C ASP A 371 26.05 -5.74 -53.63
N GLY A 372 25.19 -6.41 -52.85
CA GLY A 372 25.56 -7.46 -51.89
C GLY A 372 26.22 -6.97 -50.59
N GLN A 373 26.27 -5.65 -50.35
CA GLN A 373 26.69 -5.04 -49.09
C GLN A 373 25.49 -4.66 -48.23
N ARG A 374 25.52 -5.06 -46.96
CA ARG A 374 24.53 -4.72 -45.93
C ARG A 374 25.09 -3.66 -45.00
N LEU A 375 24.58 -2.44 -45.14
CA LEU A 375 25.09 -1.25 -44.48
C LEU A 375 23.99 -0.60 -43.65
N LEU A 376 24.36 -0.05 -42.50
CA LEU A 376 23.48 0.78 -41.68
C LEU A 376 24.09 2.15 -41.48
N ARG A 377 23.24 3.17 -41.43
CA ARG A 377 23.58 4.53 -41.02
C ARG A 377 23.19 4.71 -39.56
N LEU A 378 24.12 5.12 -38.70
CA LEU A 378 23.93 5.33 -37.27
C LEU A 378 24.27 6.78 -36.89
N LYS A 379 23.50 7.36 -35.97
CA LYS A 379 23.74 8.69 -35.41
C LYS A 379 24.21 8.61 -33.96
N ASN A 380 25.34 9.26 -33.67
CA ASN A 380 25.76 9.61 -32.31
C ASN A 380 25.07 10.92 -31.86
N PRO A 381 24.34 10.95 -30.72
CA PRO A 381 23.70 12.16 -30.20
C PRO A 381 24.69 13.24 -29.69
N TRP A 382 25.98 12.95 -29.55
CA TRP A 382 26.99 13.95 -29.19
C TRP A 382 27.32 14.96 -30.29
N GLY A 383 26.82 14.74 -31.52
CA GLY A 383 27.12 15.60 -32.67
C GLY A 383 28.59 15.55 -33.12
N LYS A 384 29.30 14.47 -32.75
CA LYS A 384 30.73 14.18 -32.99
C LYS A 384 31.03 12.75 -32.53
N GLY A 385 32.19 12.20 -32.89
CA GLY A 385 32.69 10.93 -32.37
C GLY A 385 32.11 9.73 -33.11
N GLU A 386 32.78 9.35 -34.20
CA GLU A 386 32.27 8.42 -35.21
C GLU A 386 33.07 7.11 -35.29
N TRP A 387 32.47 6.11 -35.95
CA TRP A 387 33.11 4.85 -36.29
C TRP A 387 34.42 5.05 -37.07
N LYS A 388 35.45 4.26 -36.74
CA LYS A 388 36.79 4.29 -37.38
C LYS A 388 37.14 2.96 -38.08
N GLY A 389 36.13 2.16 -38.44
CA GLY A 389 36.29 0.89 -39.17
C GLY A 389 35.81 0.98 -40.61
N ALA A 390 35.58 -0.15 -41.28
CA ALA A 390 35.10 -0.15 -42.66
C ALA A 390 33.77 0.61 -42.80
N TRP A 391 33.67 1.45 -43.83
CA TRP A 391 32.57 2.42 -44.09
C TRP A 391 32.54 3.67 -43.19
N SER A 392 33.55 3.88 -42.33
CA SER A 392 33.80 5.19 -41.70
C SER A 392 34.11 6.28 -42.72
N ASP A 393 34.04 7.54 -42.32
CA ASP A 393 34.42 8.68 -43.15
C ASP A 393 35.87 8.63 -43.66
N GLY A 394 36.78 8.08 -42.84
CA GLY A 394 38.16 7.81 -43.24
C GLY A 394 38.39 6.50 -44.04
N SER A 395 37.34 5.78 -44.44
CA SER A 395 37.47 4.46 -45.09
C SER A 395 37.79 4.53 -46.59
N LYS A 396 38.64 3.59 -47.02
CA LYS A 396 39.00 3.34 -48.43
C LYS A 396 37.88 2.71 -49.25
N GLU A 397 36.84 2.20 -48.58
CA GLU A 397 35.66 1.55 -49.16
C GLU A 397 34.76 2.57 -49.92
N TRP A 398 34.88 3.86 -49.62
CA TRP A 398 34.16 4.93 -50.32
C TRP A 398 34.67 5.14 -51.75
N THR A 399 33.77 4.97 -52.72
CA THR A 399 33.97 5.39 -54.12
C THR A 399 32.97 6.48 -54.49
N ALA A 400 33.21 7.20 -55.60
CA ALA A 400 32.28 8.21 -56.10
C ALA A 400 30.86 7.64 -56.38
N GLU A 401 30.77 6.36 -56.78
CA GLU A 401 29.50 5.66 -56.92
C GLU A 401 28.81 5.47 -55.56
N TRP A 402 29.53 5.00 -54.54
CA TRP A 402 28.97 4.78 -53.20
C TRP A 402 28.52 6.07 -52.51
N LEU A 403 29.28 7.14 -52.65
CA LEU A 403 28.89 8.47 -52.16
C LEU A 403 27.58 8.94 -52.82
N THR A 404 27.41 8.70 -54.12
CA THR A 404 26.18 9.03 -54.85
C THR A 404 25.01 8.11 -54.47
N LYS A 405 25.26 6.80 -54.32
CA LYS A 405 24.24 5.78 -53.96
C LYS A 405 23.69 5.96 -52.54
N LEU A 406 24.55 6.34 -51.59
CA LEU A 406 24.18 6.51 -50.17
C LEU A 406 23.89 7.96 -49.77
N ASN A 407 24.20 8.93 -50.65
CA ASN A 407 24.09 10.37 -50.39
C ASN A 407 24.87 10.79 -49.11
N HIS A 408 26.05 10.19 -48.91
CA HIS A 408 26.86 10.44 -47.72
C HIS A 408 27.58 11.80 -47.78
N ARG A 409 27.82 12.41 -46.62
CA ARG A 409 28.59 13.65 -46.46
C ARG A 409 29.68 13.43 -45.43
N PHE A 410 30.89 13.90 -45.73
CA PHE A 410 32.02 13.73 -44.82
C PHE A 410 32.02 14.77 -43.68
N GLY A 411 32.24 14.35 -42.44
CA GLY A 411 32.18 15.21 -41.26
C GLY A 411 32.90 14.69 -40.00
N ASP A 412 32.55 15.32 -38.88
CA ASP A 412 32.60 14.77 -37.51
C ASP A 412 31.32 15.30 -36.84
N ASP A 413 30.17 14.90 -37.39
CA ASP A 413 28.82 15.30 -36.94
C ASP A 413 28.05 14.16 -36.24
N GLY A 414 28.64 12.96 -36.25
CA GLY A 414 28.13 11.76 -35.61
C GLY A 414 27.28 10.86 -36.51
N ASP A 415 27.01 11.22 -37.77
CA ASP A 415 26.24 10.41 -38.73
C ASP A 415 27.15 9.54 -39.60
N PHE A 416 27.31 8.25 -39.27
CA PHE A 416 28.29 7.37 -39.91
C PHE A 416 27.68 6.05 -40.43
N TRP A 417 28.35 5.44 -41.41
CA TRP A 417 27.97 4.13 -41.94
C TRP A 417 28.79 2.99 -41.30
N ILE A 418 28.15 1.84 -41.07
CA ILE A 418 28.75 0.63 -40.53
C ILE A 418 28.23 -0.62 -41.24
N SER A 419 29.07 -1.66 -41.37
CA SER A 419 28.62 -2.95 -41.90
C SER A 419 27.74 -3.68 -40.88
N TYR A 420 26.72 -4.41 -41.34
CA TYR A 420 25.86 -5.23 -40.45
C TYR A 420 26.67 -6.24 -39.61
N LYS A 421 27.79 -6.76 -40.17
CA LYS A 421 28.70 -7.69 -39.49
C LYS A 421 29.57 -7.04 -38.41
N ASP A 422 29.78 -5.73 -38.47
CA ASP A 422 30.47 -4.96 -37.43
C ASP A 422 29.49 -4.40 -36.40
N LEU A 423 28.27 -4.03 -36.80
CA LEU A 423 27.18 -3.68 -35.88
C LEU A 423 26.98 -4.80 -34.83
N LEU A 424 26.74 -6.02 -35.29
CA LEU A 424 26.59 -7.23 -34.45
C LEU A 424 27.88 -7.68 -33.72
N ARG A 425 28.98 -6.92 -33.84
CA ARG A 425 30.25 -7.15 -33.12
C ARG A 425 30.56 -6.03 -32.12
N LYS A 426 29.89 -4.87 -32.24
CA LYS A 426 30.21 -3.64 -31.50
C LYS A 426 29.10 -3.20 -30.55
N TYR A 427 27.86 -3.48 -30.92
CA TYR A 427 26.65 -3.22 -30.14
C TYR A 427 26.17 -4.52 -29.49
N GLN A 428 25.65 -4.42 -28.26
CA GLN A 428 25.23 -5.57 -27.47
C GLN A 428 23.71 -5.64 -27.27
N ALA A 429 23.04 -4.48 -27.21
CA ALA A 429 21.59 -4.38 -27.08
C ALA A 429 21.02 -3.48 -28.18
N PHE A 430 19.89 -3.90 -28.75
CA PHE A 430 19.05 -3.15 -29.68
C PHE A 430 17.70 -2.88 -29.02
N GLU A 431 17.15 -1.69 -29.28
CA GLU A 431 15.90 -1.21 -28.71
C GLU A 431 14.92 -1.02 -29.87
N ARG A 432 13.98 -1.95 -30.05
CA ARG A 432 13.07 -2.00 -31.21
C ARG A 432 11.68 -1.51 -30.80
N THR A 433 11.33 -0.29 -31.14
CA THR A 433 10.02 0.31 -30.81
C THR A 433 9.03 0.16 -31.96
N ARG A 434 7.91 -0.53 -31.74
CA ARG A 434 6.76 -0.50 -32.65
C ARG A 434 5.96 0.78 -32.43
N LEU A 435 5.62 1.46 -33.52
CA LEU A 435 4.69 2.58 -33.54
C LEU A 435 3.26 2.09 -33.84
N PHE A 436 2.25 2.72 -33.23
CA PHE A 436 0.84 2.38 -33.45
C PHE A 436 0.14 3.45 -34.28
N GLY A 437 -0.36 3.06 -35.46
CA GLY A 437 -1.22 3.90 -36.29
C GLY A 437 -2.67 3.98 -35.78
N PRO A 438 -3.53 4.79 -36.42
CA PRO A 438 -4.93 4.99 -36.03
C PRO A 438 -5.82 3.77 -36.24
N GLU A 439 -5.31 2.72 -36.90
CA GLU A 439 -5.97 1.42 -37.04
C GLU A 439 -5.85 0.54 -35.78
N TRP A 440 -5.06 0.94 -34.78
CA TRP A 440 -4.93 0.25 -33.51
C TRP A 440 -5.89 0.80 -32.45
N ARG A 441 -6.41 -0.11 -31.64
CA ARG A 441 -7.18 0.19 -30.42
C ARG A 441 -6.37 -0.31 -29.22
N VAL A 442 -6.49 0.39 -28.09
CA VAL A 442 -5.87 0.00 -26.82
C VAL A 442 -6.93 -0.15 -25.73
N CYS A 443 -6.84 -1.27 -25.00
CA CYS A 443 -7.50 -1.49 -23.72
C CYS A 443 -6.43 -1.50 -22.63
N GLN A 444 -6.67 -0.86 -21.48
CA GLN A 444 -5.76 -0.93 -20.34
C GLN A 444 -6.50 -1.07 -19.02
N THR A 445 -5.86 -1.74 -18.06
CA THR A 445 -6.29 -1.76 -16.66
C THR A 445 -5.06 -1.82 -15.75
N TRP A 446 -5.16 -1.19 -14.58
CA TRP A 446 -4.11 -1.14 -13.56
C TRP A 446 -4.57 -1.85 -12.28
N THR A 447 -3.64 -2.42 -11.53
CA THR A 447 -3.90 -3.03 -10.21
C THR A 447 -2.65 -2.96 -9.34
N THR A 448 -2.84 -2.97 -8.03
CA THR A 448 -1.77 -3.24 -7.07
C THR A 448 -1.60 -4.75 -6.88
N LEU A 449 -0.36 -5.21 -6.76
CA LEU A 449 0.02 -6.58 -6.40
C LEU A 449 0.87 -6.57 -5.12
N THR A 450 0.50 -7.42 -4.16
CA THR A 450 1.40 -7.86 -3.09
C THR A 450 2.39 -8.85 -3.69
N ILE A 451 3.70 -8.62 -3.53
CA ILE A 451 4.73 -9.55 -4.03
C ILE A 451 5.25 -10.40 -2.86
N PRO A 452 5.04 -11.72 -2.85
CA PRO A 452 5.63 -12.61 -1.85
C PRO A 452 7.15 -12.68 -2.04
N TRP A 453 7.89 -13.04 -0.99
CA TRP A 453 9.34 -13.28 -1.10
C TRP A 453 9.67 -14.49 -1.99
N THR A 454 8.75 -15.46 -2.10
CA THR A 454 8.89 -16.62 -2.97
C THR A 454 8.60 -16.28 -4.43
N LEU A 455 9.57 -16.57 -5.29
CA LEU A 455 9.57 -16.19 -6.70
C LEU A 455 8.63 -17.06 -7.56
N ASP A 456 7.32 -16.83 -7.49
CA ASP A 456 6.28 -17.58 -8.23
C ASP A 456 5.26 -16.69 -8.98
N TYR A 457 4.35 -17.33 -9.73
CA TYR A 457 3.25 -16.68 -10.42
C TYR A 457 2.19 -16.18 -9.43
N GLN A 458 1.75 -14.96 -9.64
CA GLN A 458 0.78 -14.30 -8.78
C GLN A 458 -0.61 -14.88 -9.02
N ALA A 459 -1.28 -15.27 -7.93
CA ALA A 459 -2.66 -15.74 -7.98
C ALA A 459 -3.62 -14.63 -8.45
N THR A 460 -3.27 -13.37 -8.21
CA THR A 460 -3.85 -12.23 -8.93
C THR A 460 -3.26 -12.13 -10.33
N HIS A 461 -4.11 -12.21 -11.34
CA HIS A 461 -3.73 -12.22 -12.75
C HIS A 461 -4.75 -11.43 -13.59
N PHE A 462 -4.51 -11.27 -14.89
CA PHE A 462 -5.47 -10.62 -15.79
C PHE A 462 -6.13 -11.65 -16.70
N SER A 463 -7.33 -11.33 -17.19
CA SER A 463 -7.94 -12.03 -18.34
C SER A 463 -8.39 -11.03 -19.40
N PHE A 464 -8.28 -11.43 -20.66
CA PHE A 464 -8.85 -10.67 -21.77
C PHE A 464 -9.52 -11.61 -22.79
N SER A 465 -10.59 -11.12 -23.41
CA SER A 465 -11.22 -11.78 -24.55
C SER A 465 -10.93 -11.06 -25.86
N ILE A 466 -10.90 -11.79 -26.96
CA ILE A 466 -10.72 -11.30 -28.33
C ILE A 466 -11.90 -11.79 -29.18
N SER A 467 -12.61 -10.86 -29.80
CA SER A 467 -13.80 -11.17 -30.63
C SER A 467 -13.46 -11.52 -32.10
N LYS A 468 -12.26 -11.18 -32.58
CA LYS A 468 -11.80 -11.45 -33.96
C LYS A 468 -10.31 -11.78 -33.99
N SER A 469 -9.92 -12.80 -34.75
CA SER A 469 -8.51 -13.16 -34.94
C SER A 469 -7.72 -12.02 -35.61
N GLY A 470 -6.45 -11.84 -35.20
CA GLY A 470 -5.56 -10.81 -35.75
C GLY A 470 -4.32 -10.55 -34.89
N PRO A 471 -3.48 -9.57 -35.30
CA PRO A 471 -2.27 -9.20 -34.56
C PRO A 471 -2.60 -8.40 -33.30
N VAL A 472 -1.96 -8.80 -32.20
CA VAL A 472 -2.14 -8.26 -30.84
C VAL A 472 -0.77 -8.07 -30.19
N VAL A 473 -0.61 -6.95 -29.48
CA VAL A 473 0.56 -6.69 -28.63
C VAL A 473 0.09 -6.57 -27.18
N VAL A 474 0.57 -7.48 -26.34
CA VAL A 474 0.27 -7.51 -24.90
C VAL A 474 1.48 -6.94 -24.15
N VAL A 475 1.25 -5.95 -23.28
CA VAL A 475 2.31 -5.22 -22.56
C VAL A 475 1.95 -5.12 -21.09
N LEU A 476 2.79 -5.71 -20.24
CA LEU A 476 2.74 -5.53 -18.79
C LEU A 476 3.77 -4.45 -18.42
N ALA A 477 3.33 -3.37 -17.79
CA ALA A 477 4.19 -2.29 -17.32
C ALA A 477 4.03 -2.08 -15.81
N GLN A 478 5.05 -1.54 -15.17
CA GLN A 478 4.93 -0.88 -13.87
C GLN A 478 4.77 0.64 -14.07
N LEU A 479 4.57 1.38 -12.97
CA LEU A 479 4.68 2.84 -13.00
C LEU A 479 6.14 3.23 -13.31
N ASP A 480 6.34 4.28 -14.12
CA ASP A 480 7.66 4.88 -14.29
C ASP A 480 8.06 5.61 -12.99
N ASP A 481 9.28 5.40 -12.50
CA ASP A 481 9.75 5.93 -11.22
C ASP A 481 10.40 7.32 -11.33
N ARG A 482 10.89 7.67 -12.52
CA ARG A 482 11.57 8.93 -12.82
C ARG A 482 10.78 10.15 -12.35
N TYR A 483 9.48 10.21 -12.63
CA TYR A 483 8.64 11.36 -12.26
C TYR A 483 8.28 11.44 -10.77
N PHE A 484 8.64 10.44 -9.95
CA PHE A 484 8.61 10.53 -8.48
C PHE A 484 9.95 10.22 -7.80
N ARG A 485 11.07 10.35 -8.52
CA ARG A 485 12.40 9.94 -8.05
C ARG A 485 12.81 10.54 -6.70
N GLY A 486 13.23 9.66 -5.81
CA GLY A 486 13.35 9.84 -4.36
C GLY A 486 12.16 9.28 -3.56
N LEU A 487 11.01 8.96 -4.16
CA LEU A 487 9.83 8.40 -3.48
C LEU A 487 9.47 6.98 -3.95
N GLU A 488 10.23 6.37 -4.85
CA GLU A 488 9.97 5.04 -5.43
C GLU A 488 9.85 3.92 -4.39
N GLY A 489 10.64 4.03 -3.31
CA GLY A 489 10.73 3.05 -2.22
C GLY A 489 12.03 2.24 -2.27
N GLN A 490 12.07 1.14 -1.51
CA GLN A 490 13.27 0.31 -1.35
C GLN A 490 13.29 -0.94 -2.24
N TYR A 491 12.34 -1.09 -3.17
CA TYR A 491 12.19 -2.29 -3.98
C TYR A 491 12.24 -1.95 -5.47
N ALA A 492 13.13 -2.63 -6.19
CA ALA A 492 13.03 -2.75 -7.64
C ALA A 492 12.27 -4.03 -8.01
N PHE A 493 11.58 -4.01 -9.15
CA PHE A 493 10.74 -5.12 -9.61
C PHE A 493 11.09 -5.51 -11.04
N ASP A 494 11.31 -6.80 -11.28
CA ASP A 494 11.48 -7.37 -12.62
C ASP A 494 10.20 -8.07 -13.06
N LEU A 495 9.69 -7.70 -14.23
CA LEU A 495 8.38 -8.14 -14.72
C LEU A 495 8.50 -9.35 -15.65
N ALA A 496 7.57 -10.29 -15.51
CA ALA A 496 7.36 -11.39 -16.43
C ALA A 496 5.87 -11.79 -16.51
N PHE A 497 5.45 -12.40 -17.60
CA PHE A 497 4.13 -13.04 -17.69
C PHE A 497 4.12 -14.26 -18.63
N ARG A 498 3.05 -15.05 -18.51
CA ARG A 498 2.67 -16.08 -19.48
C ARG A 498 1.25 -15.83 -19.96
N ILE A 499 1.00 -16.06 -21.24
CA ILE A 499 -0.35 -16.08 -21.81
C ILE A 499 -0.78 -17.54 -21.92
N HIS A 500 -1.94 -17.85 -21.35
CA HIS A 500 -2.62 -19.14 -21.46
C HIS A 500 -3.94 -18.93 -22.24
N LYS A 501 -4.41 -19.95 -22.96
CA LYS A 501 -5.78 -19.97 -23.50
C LYS A 501 -6.70 -20.43 -22.37
N ALA A 502 -7.83 -19.77 -22.15
CA ALA A 502 -8.69 -20.06 -21.00
C ALA A 502 -9.06 -21.55 -20.91
N GLY A 503 -8.89 -22.14 -19.73
CA GLY A 503 -9.11 -23.58 -19.51
C GLY A 503 -7.98 -24.52 -19.94
N HIS A 504 -6.83 -24.00 -20.40
CA HIS A 504 -5.62 -24.80 -20.67
C HIS A 504 -4.50 -24.49 -19.67
N GLU A 505 -3.91 -25.52 -19.07
CA GLU A 505 -2.75 -25.39 -18.16
C GLU A 505 -1.46 -24.98 -18.89
N ASP A 506 -1.31 -25.42 -20.15
CA ASP A 506 -0.17 -25.04 -20.99
C ASP A 506 -0.18 -23.54 -21.35
N TYR A 507 1.00 -22.93 -21.34
CA TYR A 507 1.18 -21.55 -21.80
C TYR A 507 1.42 -21.51 -23.31
N LEU A 508 0.73 -20.60 -24.00
CA LEU A 508 0.95 -20.32 -25.42
C LEU A 508 2.32 -19.66 -25.63
N VAL A 509 2.67 -18.71 -24.75
CA VAL A 509 3.91 -17.94 -24.82
C VAL A 509 4.27 -17.36 -23.44
N ARG A 510 5.55 -17.04 -23.26
CA ARG A 510 6.11 -16.38 -22.09
C ARG A 510 6.75 -15.07 -22.56
N SER A 511 6.62 -13.99 -21.79
CA SER A 511 7.38 -12.77 -22.06
C SER A 511 8.88 -13.04 -22.03
N GLN A 512 9.61 -12.38 -22.93
CA GLN A 512 11.04 -12.18 -22.70
C GLN A 512 11.17 -11.17 -21.55
N THR A 513 11.96 -11.51 -20.53
CA THR A 513 12.33 -10.56 -19.48
C THR A 513 13.59 -9.83 -19.97
N PRO A 514 13.54 -8.50 -20.19
CA PRO A 514 14.70 -7.69 -20.53
C PRO A 514 15.78 -7.79 -19.45
N LEU A 515 17.03 -7.57 -19.81
CA LEU A 515 18.15 -7.57 -18.85
C LEU A 515 18.43 -6.17 -18.28
N ARG A 516 17.80 -5.11 -18.84
CA ARG A 516 18.00 -3.72 -18.42
C ARG A 516 16.71 -2.90 -18.35
N MET A 517 15.80 -3.06 -19.32
CA MET A 517 14.53 -2.33 -19.36
C MET A 517 13.49 -2.98 -18.42
N THR A 518 13.50 -2.60 -17.14
CA THR A 518 12.58 -3.17 -16.13
C THR A 518 11.15 -2.60 -16.21
N ARG A 519 10.98 -1.42 -16.79
CA ARG A 519 9.73 -0.64 -16.80
C ARG A 519 8.54 -1.34 -17.47
N SER A 520 8.77 -2.05 -18.57
CA SER A 520 7.71 -2.86 -19.19
C SER A 520 8.25 -4.06 -19.99
N VAL A 521 7.42 -5.09 -20.08
CA VAL A 521 7.67 -6.31 -20.84
C VAL A 521 6.51 -6.57 -21.78
N ASN A 522 6.80 -7.06 -22.99
CA ASN A 522 5.82 -7.21 -24.06
C ASN A 522 5.97 -8.51 -24.84
N VAL A 523 4.87 -8.91 -25.49
CA VAL A 523 4.84 -9.99 -26.48
C VAL A 523 3.93 -9.57 -27.64
N GLU A 524 4.39 -9.81 -28.86
CA GLU A 524 3.65 -9.59 -30.10
C GLU A 524 3.22 -10.94 -30.69
N LEU A 525 1.94 -11.09 -31.02
CA LEU A 525 1.33 -12.36 -31.44
C LEU A 525 0.29 -12.13 -32.54
N GLU A 526 -0.03 -13.18 -33.28
CA GLU A 526 -1.36 -13.32 -33.88
C GLU A 526 -2.17 -14.27 -33.01
N LEU A 527 -3.37 -13.84 -32.59
CA LEU A 527 -4.25 -14.60 -31.71
C LEU A 527 -5.58 -14.91 -32.41
N GLU A 528 -6.21 -16.00 -32.00
CA GLU A 528 -7.55 -16.39 -32.45
C GLU A 528 -8.63 -15.60 -31.67
N ALA A 529 -9.89 -15.74 -32.08
CA ALA A 529 -11.01 -15.33 -31.23
C ALA A 529 -11.17 -16.31 -30.06
N GLY A 530 -11.30 -15.79 -28.84
CA GLY A 530 -11.35 -16.61 -27.61
C GLY A 530 -11.01 -15.80 -26.35
N GLU A 531 -10.92 -16.48 -25.22
CA GLU A 531 -10.51 -15.90 -23.93
C GLU A 531 -9.10 -16.39 -23.54
N TYR A 532 -8.33 -15.48 -22.92
CA TYR A 532 -6.92 -15.67 -22.58
C TYR A 532 -6.63 -15.17 -21.17
N GLU A 533 -5.80 -15.90 -20.43
CA GLU A 533 -5.31 -15.54 -19.10
C GLU A 533 -3.86 -15.03 -19.20
N VAL A 534 -3.54 -13.93 -18.52
CA VAL A 534 -2.17 -13.39 -18.39
C VAL A 534 -1.70 -13.58 -16.96
N ARG A 535 -1.02 -14.70 -16.72
CA ARG A 535 -0.45 -15.04 -15.41
C ARG A 535 0.84 -14.27 -15.20
N VAL A 536 0.80 -13.33 -14.25
CA VAL A 536 1.89 -12.41 -13.94
C VAL A 536 2.89 -13.08 -13.01
N LYS A 537 4.17 -12.79 -13.19
CA LYS A 537 5.25 -13.08 -12.24
C LYS A 537 6.07 -11.81 -12.07
N VAL A 538 6.34 -11.43 -10.82
CA VAL A 538 7.19 -10.29 -10.48
C VAL A 538 8.29 -10.82 -9.59
N ASP A 539 9.54 -10.56 -9.95
CA ASP A 539 10.66 -10.66 -9.02
C ASP A 539 10.83 -9.33 -8.29
N ALA A 540 11.34 -9.35 -7.07
CA ALA A 540 11.51 -8.14 -6.26
C ALA A 540 12.84 -8.17 -5.52
N THR A 541 13.62 -7.11 -5.64
CA THR A 541 14.91 -6.94 -4.94
C THR A 541 14.82 -5.78 -3.96
N ARG A 542 15.06 -6.03 -2.67
CA ARG A 542 15.16 -4.98 -1.64
C ARG A 542 16.56 -4.36 -1.65
N TYR A 543 16.62 -3.03 -1.63
CA TYR A 543 17.83 -2.23 -1.59
C TYR A 543 17.97 -1.51 -0.24
N GLU A 544 18.81 -2.06 0.62
CA GLU A 544 18.96 -1.60 2.01
C GLU A 544 19.69 -0.26 2.15
N GLN A 545 20.35 0.21 1.09
CA GLN A 545 20.93 1.56 1.01
C GLN A 545 19.89 2.66 0.77
N LEU A 546 18.67 2.28 0.32
CA LEU A 546 17.56 3.21 0.11
C LEU A 546 16.72 3.35 1.39
N LEU A 547 16.14 4.55 1.55
CA LEU A 547 15.21 4.91 2.61
C LEU A 547 13.76 4.53 2.22
N PRO A 548 12.92 4.13 3.18
CA PRO A 548 11.48 4.04 2.96
C PRO A 548 10.88 5.44 2.71
N VAL A 549 9.75 5.47 2.01
CA VAL A 549 9.14 6.71 1.47
C VAL A 549 8.81 7.72 2.58
N ASP A 550 8.40 7.25 3.76
CA ASP A 550 8.06 8.09 4.91
C ASP A 550 9.29 8.75 5.56
N GLU A 551 10.46 8.11 5.56
CA GLU A 551 11.71 8.74 5.99
C GLU A 551 12.17 9.82 4.99
N VAL A 552 12.00 9.61 3.69
CA VAL A 552 12.30 10.66 2.69
C VAL A 552 11.38 11.87 2.87
N ILE A 553 10.09 11.64 3.16
CA ILE A 553 9.14 12.69 3.50
C ILE A 553 9.60 13.45 4.76
N LYS A 554 9.96 12.75 5.85
CA LYS A 554 10.47 13.36 7.10
C LYS A 554 11.75 14.19 6.86
N LYS A 555 12.71 13.68 6.07
CA LYS A 555 13.98 14.35 5.70
C LYS A 555 13.73 15.66 4.93
N ASN A 556 12.76 15.68 4.00
CA ASN A 556 12.57 16.80 3.08
C ASN A 556 11.49 17.82 3.50
N ALA A 557 10.49 17.44 4.30
CA ALA A 557 9.29 18.25 4.58
C ALA A 557 9.56 19.64 5.20
N LYS A 558 10.67 19.80 5.94
CA LYS A 558 11.06 21.09 6.55
C LYS A 558 11.73 22.05 5.56
N ASN A 559 12.52 21.53 4.63
CA ASN A 559 13.48 22.33 3.85
C ASN A 559 13.12 22.45 2.36
N ARG A 560 12.53 21.40 1.76
CA ARG A 560 12.21 21.32 0.32
C ARG A 560 10.72 21.11 0.08
N ARG A 561 9.90 21.96 0.70
CA ARG A 561 8.42 21.85 0.70
C ARG A 561 7.83 21.87 -0.71
N GLU A 562 8.29 22.77 -1.58
CA GLU A 562 7.71 22.94 -2.92
C GLU A 562 8.04 21.75 -3.83
N LYS A 563 9.30 21.28 -3.81
CA LYS A 563 9.69 19.98 -4.38
C LYS A 563 8.82 18.83 -3.90
N LEU A 564 8.68 18.67 -2.58
CA LEU A 564 7.95 17.53 -2.00
C LEU A 564 6.47 17.55 -2.39
N ILE A 565 5.85 18.73 -2.51
CA ILE A 565 4.47 18.86 -3.02
C ILE A 565 4.41 18.52 -4.52
N ARG A 566 5.35 19.00 -5.36
CA ARG A 566 5.37 18.73 -6.80
C ARG A 566 5.57 17.24 -7.11
N ILE A 567 6.58 16.63 -6.49
CA ILE A 567 6.95 15.21 -6.67
C ILE A 567 5.93 14.28 -5.99
N GLY A 568 5.44 14.63 -4.79
CA GLY A 568 4.39 13.89 -4.09
C GLY A 568 3.04 13.91 -4.81
N LEU A 569 2.68 15.01 -5.49
CA LEU A 569 1.49 15.05 -6.34
C LEU A 569 1.62 14.12 -7.56
N ALA A 570 2.83 13.99 -8.14
CA ALA A 570 3.10 13.07 -9.23
C ALA A 570 3.03 11.60 -8.76
N TYR A 571 3.63 11.30 -7.60
CA TYR A 571 3.54 10.00 -6.93
C TYR A 571 2.09 9.58 -6.68
N ASP A 572 1.27 10.47 -6.09
CA ASP A 572 -0.14 10.21 -5.78
C ASP A 572 -0.99 10.02 -7.04
N LEU A 573 -0.75 10.84 -8.07
CA LEU A 573 -1.43 10.74 -9.37
C LEU A 573 -1.21 9.37 -10.00
N ALA A 574 0.01 8.83 -9.92
CA ALA A 574 0.36 7.53 -10.45
C ALA A 574 -0.14 6.36 -9.61
N HIS A 575 0.12 6.37 -8.30
CA HIS A 575 -0.37 5.33 -7.40
C HIS A 575 -1.91 5.33 -7.30
N SER A 576 -2.59 6.42 -7.69
CA SER A 576 -4.05 6.42 -7.88
C SER A 576 -4.53 5.40 -8.93
N LYS A 577 -3.71 5.08 -9.96
CA LYS A 577 -4.02 4.03 -10.96
C LYS A 577 -4.06 2.64 -10.33
N GLY A 578 -3.27 2.41 -9.28
CA GLY A 578 -3.23 1.14 -8.54
C GLY A 578 -4.31 0.99 -7.45
N ARG A 579 -5.07 2.06 -7.12
CA ARG A 579 -6.07 2.03 -6.03
C ARG A 579 -7.08 0.90 -6.26
N PHE A 580 -7.30 0.09 -5.22
CA PHE A 580 -8.16 -1.09 -5.29
C PHE A 580 -9.58 -0.74 -5.72
N VAL A 581 -9.97 -1.18 -6.91
CA VAL A 581 -11.37 -1.26 -7.34
C VAL A 581 -11.85 -2.67 -7.03
N GLU A 582 -12.58 -2.79 -5.92
CA GLU A 582 -13.33 -3.99 -5.56
C GLU A 582 -14.39 -4.26 -6.64
N THR A 583 -14.43 -5.49 -7.17
CA THR A 583 -15.47 -5.95 -8.10
C THR A 583 -16.73 -6.31 -7.33
N ASP A 584 -17.89 -6.31 -7.99
CA ASP A 584 -19.17 -6.59 -7.33
C ASP A 584 -19.17 -7.97 -6.63
N VAL A 585 -18.50 -8.97 -7.21
CA VAL A 585 -18.34 -10.32 -6.62
C VAL A 585 -17.46 -10.31 -5.36
N GLU A 586 -16.35 -9.58 -5.39
CA GLU A 586 -15.48 -9.43 -4.20
C GLU A 586 -16.18 -8.65 -3.08
N LYS A 587 -16.99 -7.65 -3.45
CA LYS A 587 -17.80 -6.87 -2.52
C LYS A 587 -18.86 -7.74 -1.84
N GLU A 588 -19.60 -8.55 -2.61
CA GLU A 588 -20.57 -9.50 -2.07
C GLU A 588 -19.89 -10.52 -1.14
N ALA A 589 -18.70 -11.03 -1.51
CA ALA A 589 -17.90 -11.91 -0.66
C ALA A 589 -17.42 -11.22 0.63
N ARG A 590 -16.96 -9.96 0.57
CA ARG A 590 -16.58 -9.18 1.76
C ARG A 590 -17.78 -8.92 2.67
N GLU A 591 -18.92 -8.51 2.12
CA GLU A 591 -20.12 -8.23 2.92
C GLU A 591 -20.67 -9.53 3.56
N ALA A 592 -20.55 -10.67 2.89
CA ALA A 592 -20.83 -11.99 3.45
C ALA A 592 -19.81 -12.40 4.54
N HIS A 593 -18.51 -12.13 4.36
CA HIS A 593 -17.47 -12.44 5.34
C HIS A 593 -17.55 -11.55 6.58
N GLU A 594 -17.70 -10.25 6.41
CA GLU A 594 -17.95 -9.31 7.51
C GLU A 594 -19.18 -9.74 8.33
N LYS A 595 -20.21 -10.29 7.67
CA LYS A 595 -21.37 -10.89 8.34
C LYS A 595 -21.00 -12.19 9.07
N LYS A 596 -20.33 -13.17 8.43
CA LYS A 596 -19.80 -14.38 9.08
C LYS A 596 -18.99 -14.02 10.34
N VAL A 597 -18.10 -13.02 10.26
CA VAL A 597 -17.25 -12.55 11.37
C VAL A 597 -18.07 -11.86 12.46
N LYS A 598 -18.98 -10.93 12.12
CA LYS A 598 -19.87 -10.27 13.09
C LYS A 598 -20.75 -11.29 13.83
N ASP A 599 -21.23 -12.32 13.14
CA ASP A 599 -22.05 -13.38 13.74
C ASP A 599 -21.21 -14.40 14.54
N LYS A 600 -19.99 -14.76 14.10
CA LYS A 600 -19.03 -15.56 14.92
C LYS A 600 -18.58 -14.81 16.17
N ALA A 601 -18.40 -13.48 16.10
CA ALA A 601 -18.11 -12.61 17.24
C ALA A 601 -19.30 -12.53 18.22
N LYS A 602 -20.53 -12.28 17.73
CA LYS A 602 -21.75 -12.36 18.55
C LYS A 602 -21.93 -13.73 19.20
N GLY A 603 -21.61 -14.82 18.48
CA GLY A 603 -21.62 -16.19 19.00
C GLY A 603 -20.61 -16.40 20.14
N LYS A 604 -19.34 -15.99 19.94
CA LYS A 604 -18.30 -16.06 20.98
C LYS A 604 -18.63 -15.17 22.19
N LEU A 605 -19.25 -14.00 21.99
CA LEU A 605 -19.75 -13.13 23.08
C LEU A 605 -20.93 -13.77 23.83
N LYS A 606 -21.94 -14.27 23.12
CA LYS A 606 -23.12 -14.96 23.71
C LYS A 606 -22.70 -16.19 24.52
N LYS A 607 -21.68 -16.95 24.06
CA LYS A 607 -21.10 -18.06 24.80
C LYS A 607 -20.44 -17.58 26.11
N LYS A 608 -19.58 -16.55 26.07
CA LYS A 608 -18.97 -15.97 27.27
C LYS A 608 -19.99 -15.43 28.29
N VAL A 609 -21.09 -14.82 27.81
CA VAL A 609 -22.18 -14.32 28.66
C VAL A 609 -23.03 -15.45 29.26
N LEU A 610 -23.16 -16.58 28.56
CA LEU A 610 -23.79 -17.79 29.11
C LEU A 610 -22.89 -18.43 30.17
N GLU A 611 -21.61 -18.63 29.87
CA GLU A 611 -20.61 -19.22 30.76
C GLU A 611 -20.47 -18.41 32.07
N SER A 612 -20.41 -17.07 31.99
CA SER A 612 -20.36 -16.23 33.20
C SER A 612 -21.68 -16.24 34.01
N ARG A 613 -22.84 -16.36 33.35
CA ARG A 613 -24.13 -16.59 34.05
C ARG A 613 -24.18 -17.96 34.72
N GLU A 614 -23.67 -19.02 34.09
CA GLU A 614 -23.59 -20.36 34.68
C GLU A 614 -22.64 -20.41 35.88
N GLU A 615 -21.47 -19.75 35.79
CA GLU A 615 -20.53 -19.62 36.92
C GLU A 615 -21.12 -18.80 38.07
N ALA A 616 -21.78 -17.68 37.78
CA ALA A 616 -22.47 -16.87 38.79
C ALA A 616 -23.59 -17.65 39.48
N HIS A 617 -24.42 -18.39 38.72
CA HIS A 617 -25.47 -19.25 39.27
C HIS A 617 -24.89 -20.39 40.11
N TYR A 618 -23.81 -21.03 39.66
CA TYR A 618 -23.10 -22.06 40.43
C TYR A 618 -22.51 -21.51 41.75
N LEU A 619 -21.95 -20.30 41.73
CA LEU A 619 -21.44 -19.62 42.93
C LEU A 619 -22.57 -19.27 43.91
N ALA A 620 -23.68 -18.71 43.42
CA ALA A 620 -24.85 -18.37 44.23
C ALA A 620 -25.48 -19.62 44.88
N ALA A 621 -25.73 -20.68 44.10
CA ALA A 621 -26.24 -21.95 44.63
C ALA A 621 -25.31 -22.57 45.68
N LYS A 622 -23.99 -22.41 45.51
CA LYS A 622 -22.96 -22.88 46.44
C LYS A 622 -22.84 -22.01 47.70
N GLN A 623 -23.18 -20.72 47.64
CA GLN A 623 -23.38 -19.87 48.82
C GLN A 623 -24.65 -20.28 49.57
N TYR A 624 -25.80 -20.33 48.89
CA TYR A 624 -27.08 -20.76 49.47
C TYR A 624 -26.98 -22.13 50.19
N ALA A 625 -26.35 -23.13 49.55
CA ALA A 625 -26.12 -24.44 50.16
C ALA A 625 -25.14 -24.43 51.37
N ARG A 626 -24.22 -23.46 51.45
CA ARG A 626 -23.37 -23.24 52.64
C ARG A 626 -24.18 -22.59 53.76
N ASP A 627 -25.00 -21.61 53.45
CA ASP A 627 -25.72 -20.80 54.43
C ASP A 627 -26.94 -21.52 55.01
N LEU A 628 -27.67 -22.29 54.20
CA LEU A 628 -28.63 -23.29 54.68
C LEU A 628 -27.98 -24.28 55.67
N LYS A 629 -26.74 -24.72 55.38
CA LYS A 629 -25.96 -25.61 56.27
C LYS A 629 -25.43 -24.90 57.53
N LYS A 630 -25.32 -23.57 57.52
CA LYS A 630 -25.12 -22.76 58.75
C LYS A 630 -26.43 -22.68 59.55
N HIS A 631 -27.57 -22.39 58.91
CA HIS A 631 -28.87 -22.30 59.58
C HIS A 631 -29.28 -23.61 60.26
N LEU A 632 -29.14 -24.75 59.58
CA LEU A 632 -29.39 -26.06 60.19
C LEU A 632 -28.51 -26.30 61.42
N ARG A 633 -27.21 -25.94 61.36
CA ARG A 633 -26.30 -26.01 62.51
C ARG A 633 -26.60 -24.99 63.63
N LYS A 634 -27.10 -23.79 63.30
CA LYS A 634 -27.66 -22.83 64.28
C LYS A 634 -28.87 -23.47 64.98
N LYS A 635 -29.79 -24.08 64.23
CA LYS A 635 -31.03 -24.72 64.71
C LYS A 635 -30.75 -25.93 65.60
N GLU A 636 -29.84 -26.83 65.20
CA GLU A 636 -29.32 -27.93 66.02
C GLU A 636 -28.71 -27.41 67.35
N LYS A 637 -27.95 -26.31 67.32
CA LYS A 637 -27.38 -25.69 68.53
C LYS A 637 -28.41 -24.98 69.42
N LYS A 638 -29.37 -24.21 68.86
CA LYS A 638 -30.51 -23.62 69.62
C LYS A 638 -31.30 -24.79 70.28
N GLN A 639 -31.54 -25.91 69.60
CA GLN A 639 -32.18 -27.11 70.18
C GLN A 639 -31.34 -27.83 71.26
N ALA A 640 -30.05 -28.07 71.04
CA ALA A 640 -29.19 -28.74 72.02
C ALA A 640 -29.05 -27.95 73.33
N LYS A 641 -28.88 -26.62 73.25
CA LYS A 641 -28.91 -25.72 74.43
C LYS A 641 -30.24 -25.81 75.18
N LEU A 642 -31.36 -25.95 74.47
CA LEU A 642 -32.70 -26.04 75.06
C LEU A 642 -32.94 -27.41 75.73
N ALA A 643 -32.41 -28.50 75.16
CA ALA A 643 -32.38 -29.82 75.79
C ALA A 643 -31.51 -29.82 77.06
N GLU A 644 -30.33 -29.17 77.04
CA GLU A 644 -29.47 -29.03 78.21
C GLU A 644 -30.13 -28.21 79.33
N LYS A 645 -30.79 -27.09 79.00
CA LYS A 645 -31.60 -26.31 79.96
C LYS A 645 -32.74 -27.16 80.56
N LYS A 646 -33.39 -28.03 79.77
CA LYS A 646 -34.40 -28.99 80.29
C LYS A 646 -33.77 -30.04 81.22
N ALA A 647 -32.61 -30.61 80.86
CA ALA A 647 -31.91 -31.58 81.71
C ALA A 647 -31.44 -30.96 83.04
N LYS A 648 -30.92 -29.72 83.03
CA LYS A 648 -30.56 -28.98 84.25
C LYS A 648 -31.77 -28.66 85.12
N LYS A 649 -32.91 -28.26 84.55
CA LYS A 649 -34.18 -28.12 85.30
C LYS A 649 -34.67 -29.45 85.88
N ALA A 650 -34.57 -30.56 85.14
CA ALA A 650 -34.96 -31.88 85.62
C ALA A 650 -34.08 -32.35 86.80
N LYS A 651 -32.76 -32.11 86.75
CA LYS A 651 -31.85 -32.43 87.87
C LYS A 651 -32.18 -31.60 89.12
N ALA A 652 -32.39 -30.29 88.97
CA ALA A 652 -32.79 -29.42 90.09
C ALA A 652 -34.15 -29.80 90.68
N ALA A 653 -35.10 -30.25 89.86
CA ALA A 653 -36.38 -30.77 90.32
C ALA A 653 -36.23 -32.10 91.09
N ALA A 654 -35.34 -32.99 90.66
CA ALA A 654 -35.04 -34.24 91.37
C ALA A 654 -34.31 -33.98 92.72
N GLU A 655 -33.36 -33.04 92.74
CA GLU A 655 -32.67 -32.63 93.98
C GLU A 655 -33.63 -31.95 94.97
N LYS A 656 -34.63 -31.19 94.50
CA LYS A 656 -35.67 -30.64 95.39
C LYS A 656 -36.67 -31.71 95.86
N ALA A 657 -37.10 -32.62 94.98
CA ALA A 657 -38.00 -33.72 95.34
C ALA A 657 -37.38 -34.68 96.37
N ALA A 658 -36.05 -34.87 96.35
CA ALA A 658 -35.31 -35.65 97.35
C ALA A 658 -35.18 -34.95 98.73
N ALA A 659 -35.56 -33.68 98.85
CA ALA A 659 -35.41 -32.89 100.08
C ALA A 659 -36.74 -32.58 100.79
N GLU A 660 -37.90 -32.91 100.18
CA GLU A 660 -39.23 -32.54 100.69
C GLU A 660 -40.10 -33.76 101.10
N THR A 661 -39.52 -34.97 101.21
CA THR A 661 -40.25 -36.21 101.60
C THR A 661 -39.64 -36.96 102.79
N GLU A 662 -39.22 -36.25 103.84
CA GLU A 662 -38.85 -36.85 105.14
C GLU A 662 -39.45 -36.05 106.32
N ALA A 663 -40.77 -35.80 106.26
CA ALA A 663 -41.59 -35.28 107.36
C ALA A 663 -42.99 -35.92 107.30
N THR A 664 -43.61 -36.19 108.47
CA THR A 664 -44.71 -37.17 108.61
C THR A 664 -46.12 -36.60 108.75
N GLU A 665 -47.11 -37.49 108.60
CA GLU A 665 -48.56 -37.31 108.77
C GLU A 665 -48.92 -36.64 110.12
N SER A 666 -49.99 -35.84 110.28
CA SER A 666 -51.40 -36.29 110.24
C SER A 666 -52.41 -35.17 110.64
N GLU A 667 -53.71 -35.48 110.59
CA GLU A 667 -54.92 -34.77 111.12
C GLU A 667 -55.54 -33.57 110.34
N VAL A 668 -56.89 -33.52 110.35
CA VAL A 668 -57.79 -32.59 109.59
C VAL A 668 -59.17 -32.49 110.27
N PRO A 669 -59.70 -31.29 110.62
CA PRO A 669 -61.11 -30.98 110.29
C PRO A 669 -61.56 -29.48 110.19
N LYS A 670 -62.33 -29.13 109.13
CA LYS A 670 -63.59 -28.31 109.15
C LYS A 670 -63.59 -26.83 109.67
N ASP A 671 -64.65 -26.01 109.54
CA ASP A 671 -65.72 -25.74 108.53
C ASP A 671 -66.39 -24.38 108.93
N GLY A 672 -67.07 -23.69 107.98
CA GLY A 672 -68.02 -22.58 108.27
C GLY A 672 -67.47 -21.13 108.14
N GLU A 673 -68.28 -20.09 107.87
CA GLU A 673 -69.75 -20.00 107.75
C GLU A 673 -70.25 -19.16 106.55
N GLN A 674 -71.28 -19.72 105.90
CA GLN A 674 -72.60 -19.17 105.53
C GLN A 674 -72.80 -17.76 104.91
N THR A 675 -73.56 -17.74 103.80
CA THR A 675 -74.96 -17.23 103.82
C THR A 675 -75.80 -17.87 102.69
N PRO A 676 -77.07 -18.29 102.91
CA PRO A 676 -77.87 -19.01 101.90
C PRO A 676 -79.17 -18.29 101.45
N ALA A 677 -79.94 -18.98 100.57
CA ALA A 677 -81.33 -18.69 100.14
C ALA A 677 -81.48 -17.55 99.09
N THR A 678 -82.45 -17.54 98.15
CA THR A 678 -83.62 -18.42 97.85
C THR A 678 -84.15 -18.17 96.43
N THR A 679 -84.73 -19.18 95.71
CA THR A 679 -85.80 -19.08 94.66
C THR A 679 -85.58 -18.18 93.40
N GLU A 680 -86.26 -18.28 92.24
CA GLU A 680 -86.98 -19.32 91.45
C GLU A 680 -87.25 -18.74 90.02
N GLU A 681 -87.69 -19.55 89.03
CA GLU A 681 -88.40 -19.12 87.78
C GLU A 681 -87.61 -18.24 86.73
N VAL A 682 -87.91 -18.08 85.41
CA VAL A 682 -88.82 -18.72 84.41
C VAL A 682 -88.44 -18.33 82.94
N VAL A 683 -88.42 -19.31 81.98
CA VAL A 683 -88.78 -19.22 80.51
C VAL A 683 -87.92 -18.31 79.57
N THR A 684 -87.67 -18.50 78.24
CA THR A 684 -88.29 -19.24 77.08
C THR A 684 -87.26 -19.70 75.99
N ALA A 685 -87.59 -20.77 75.23
CA ALA A 685 -87.44 -21.01 73.74
C ALA A 685 -86.13 -20.70 72.94
N THR A 686 -85.72 -21.37 71.83
CA THR A 686 -86.03 -22.63 71.07
C THR A 686 -84.86 -22.87 70.07
N ASN A 687 -84.29 -24.06 69.79
CA ASN A 687 -84.78 -25.25 69.05
C ASN A 687 -85.06 -25.02 67.51
N GLU A 688 -84.65 -25.85 66.52
CA GLU A 688 -83.89 -27.15 66.54
C GLU A 688 -83.04 -27.48 65.23
N PRO A 689 -83.15 -28.56 64.38
CA PRO A 689 -81.94 -29.17 63.73
C PRO A 689 -81.93 -29.56 62.20
N GLU A 690 -80.81 -30.20 61.76
CA GLU A 690 -80.66 -31.37 60.82
C GLU A 690 -79.92 -31.34 59.43
N LYS A 691 -79.08 -32.39 59.24
CA LYS A 691 -78.71 -33.26 58.07
C LYS A 691 -78.33 -32.77 56.63
N ALA A 692 -77.05 -33.01 56.28
CA ALA A 692 -76.49 -34.02 55.33
C ALA A 692 -76.73 -34.06 53.77
N LYS A 693 -75.59 -34.30 53.06
CA LYS A 693 -75.31 -35.12 51.83
C LYS A 693 -75.58 -34.65 50.37
N ALA A 694 -74.55 -34.88 49.51
CA ALA A 694 -74.57 -35.27 48.06
C ALA A 694 -75.17 -34.27 47.02
N GLU A 695 -74.95 -34.31 45.68
CA GLU A 695 -74.05 -34.96 44.68
C GLU A 695 -74.09 -34.04 43.41
N ALA A 696 -73.00 -33.69 42.69
CA ALA A 696 -72.28 -34.38 41.58
C ALA A 696 -72.79 -34.14 40.12
N GLU A 697 -71.84 -33.99 39.16
CA GLU A 697 -71.96 -34.02 37.67
C GLU A 697 -72.71 -32.85 36.95
N THR A 698 -72.61 -32.58 35.62
CA THR A 698 -72.02 -33.30 34.45
C THR A 698 -71.31 -32.37 33.41
N GLU A 699 -71.33 -32.68 32.10
CA GLU A 699 -70.33 -32.39 31.03
C GLU A 699 -70.75 -31.47 29.84
N GLN A 700 -69.75 -30.96 29.06
CA GLN A 700 -69.75 -30.67 27.58
C GLN A 700 -70.74 -29.61 26.98
N THR A 701 -70.64 -29.03 25.75
CA THR A 701 -69.59 -28.79 24.69
C THR A 701 -70.04 -27.69 23.67
N THR A 702 -69.12 -27.23 22.77
CA THR A 702 -69.35 -26.43 21.50
C THR A 702 -69.72 -24.93 21.62
N GLY A 703 -69.48 -24.04 20.63
CA GLY A 703 -68.61 -24.12 19.43
C GLY A 703 -68.80 -23.04 18.32
N LYS A 704 -67.70 -22.32 17.96
CA LYS A 704 -67.30 -21.79 16.62
C LYS A 704 -67.97 -20.53 15.94
N GLU A 705 -67.12 -19.85 15.14
CA GLU A 705 -67.34 -18.92 13.99
C GLU A 705 -67.61 -17.39 14.18
N GLY A 706 -67.22 -16.59 13.17
CA GLY A 706 -67.20 -15.09 13.10
C GLY A 706 -68.03 -14.56 11.91
N PRO A 707 -67.62 -13.54 11.10
CA PRO A 707 -66.42 -12.66 11.10
C PRO A 707 -66.73 -11.14 10.80
N LEU A 708 -65.71 -10.31 10.45
CA LEU A 708 -65.66 -9.27 9.36
C LEU A 708 -64.77 -8.02 9.63
N THR A 709 -64.35 -7.33 8.55
CA THR A 709 -63.62 -6.03 8.47
C THR A 709 -64.28 -5.12 7.40
N PRO A 710 -63.98 -3.80 7.25
CA PRO A 710 -62.89 -3.36 6.35
C PRO A 710 -62.27 -1.91 6.48
N LYS A 711 -61.01 -1.78 6.01
CA LYS A 711 -60.35 -0.73 5.16
C LYS A 711 -60.63 0.82 5.22
N SER A 712 -59.53 1.58 5.00
CA SER A 712 -59.30 2.75 4.07
C SER A 712 -59.77 4.20 4.40
N ASN A 713 -59.04 5.29 4.05
CA ASN A 713 -57.60 5.44 3.72
C ASN A 713 -56.87 6.80 4.10
N PRO A 714 -56.87 7.94 3.33
CA PRO A 714 -55.63 8.76 3.21
C PRO A 714 -55.77 10.33 3.24
N ASP A 715 -54.71 11.00 2.74
CA ASP A 715 -54.51 12.42 2.34
C ASP A 715 -54.02 13.43 3.42
N GLU A 716 -53.26 14.49 3.09
CA GLU A 716 -51.94 14.62 2.38
C GLU A 716 -51.28 16.00 2.74
N ASP A 717 -50.08 16.30 2.20
CA ASP A 717 -49.29 17.56 2.28
C ASP A 717 -48.81 18.06 3.68
N VAL A 718 -47.56 18.52 3.97
CA VAL A 718 -46.38 19.07 3.24
C VAL A 718 -46.36 20.61 3.06
N VAL A 719 -45.23 21.24 3.46
CA VAL A 719 -44.53 22.45 2.93
C VAL A 719 -43.79 23.24 4.04
N SER A 720 -42.58 23.74 3.73
CA SER A 720 -41.64 24.54 4.56
C SER A 720 -41.78 26.06 4.23
N PRO A 721 -40.77 26.97 4.28
CA PRO A 721 -39.52 27.11 5.06
C PRO A 721 -39.37 28.55 5.69
N GLU A 722 -38.13 28.95 6.07
CA GLU A 722 -37.56 30.34 5.97
C GLU A 722 -38.17 31.51 6.80
N ASP A 723 -37.43 32.57 7.22
CA ASP A 723 -35.99 32.80 7.42
C ASP A 723 -35.73 34.08 8.29
N ALA A 724 -34.52 34.23 8.84
CA ALA A 724 -33.84 35.47 9.25
C ALA A 724 -34.47 36.33 10.40
N ALA A 725 -33.79 37.28 11.07
CA ALA A 725 -32.50 37.92 10.78
C ALA A 725 -31.86 38.63 12.02
N LYS A 726 -30.55 38.90 11.94
CA LYS A 726 -29.80 40.03 12.57
C LYS A 726 -29.55 40.03 14.10
N ASP A 727 -28.53 40.73 14.62
CA ASP A 727 -27.47 41.54 13.96
C ASP A 727 -26.08 41.44 14.66
N LYS A 728 -25.09 41.94 13.91
CA LYS A 728 -23.73 42.46 14.20
C LYS A 728 -23.35 42.99 15.60
N THR A 729 -22.08 43.22 15.96
CA THR A 729 -20.69 42.77 15.59
C THR A 729 -19.72 43.41 16.62
N GLU A 730 -18.41 43.16 16.48
CA GLU A 730 -17.27 43.85 17.13
C GLU A 730 -16.99 43.42 18.60
N ASP A 731 -15.76 43.36 19.11
CA ASP A 731 -14.41 42.94 18.65
C ASP A 731 -13.41 43.39 19.75
N VAL A 732 -12.14 42.97 19.63
CA VAL A 732 -10.94 43.52 20.32
C VAL A 732 -10.48 42.90 21.66
N LYS A 733 -9.51 41.96 21.54
CA LYS A 733 -8.32 41.69 22.40
C LYS A 733 -8.48 41.16 23.83
N ALA A 734 -7.43 40.67 24.51
CA ALA A 734 -6.28 39.77 24.17
C ALA A 734 -5.28 39.80 25.34
N GLU A 735 -4.76 38.63 25.76
CA GLU A 735 -3.51 38.41 26.58
C GLU A 735 -3.52 39.04 28.01
N ASP A 736 -2.92 38.48 29.07
CA ASP A 736 -2.39 37.13 29.37
C ASP A 736 -2.21 36.96 30.92
N ASP A 737 -1.70 35.80 31.36
CA ASP A 737 -0.93 35.53 32.60
C ASP A 737 -1.54 35.64 34.05
N ASP A 738 -1.73 34.44 34.63
CA ASP A 738 -1.00 33.87 35.81
C ASP A 738 -1.41 34.07 37.31
N GLU A 739 -0.95 33.08 38.11
CA GLU A 739 -0.84 32.85 39.57
C GLU A 739 -1.94 33.23 40.62
N ALA A 740 -2.56 32.17 41.16
CA ALA A 740 -2.60 31.78 42.59
C ALA A 740 -3.34 32.57 43.71
N LYS A 741 -4.20 31.82 44.44
CA LYS A 741 -4.44 31.86 45.92
C LYS A 741 -5.08 33.13 46.56
N GLU A 742 -5.74 33.13 47.74
CA GLU A 742 -5.91 32.14 48.84
C GLU A 742 -7.15 32.43 49.76
N VAL A 743 -7.58 31.44 50.57
CA VAL A 743 -8.43 31.50 51.82
C VAL A 743 -9.82 32.21 51.80
N PRO A 744 -10.67 32.19 52.89
CA PRO A 744 -10.58 31.53 54.21
C PRO A 744 -11.81 30.70 54.73
N GLU A 745 -11.55 29.95 55.83
CA GLU A 745 -12.43 29.67 57.01
C GLU A 745 -13.73 28.82 56.88
N GLU A 746 -14.25 28.13 57.92
CA GLU A 746 -13.91 28.08 59.36
C GLU A 746 -14.21 26.69 60.03
N ASN A 747 -13.51 26.38 61.14
CA ASN A 747 -13.88 25.69 62.41
C ASN A 747 -15.16 24.78 62.53
N LYS A 748 -15.28 23.74 63.40
CA LYS A 748 -14.44 23.17 64.50
C LYS A 748 -14.98 21.77 64.98
N GLU A 749 -14.17 21.05 65.77
CA GLU A 749 -14.44 20.10 66.90
C GLU A 749 -15.82 19.38 67.07
N GLY A 750 -15.92 18.13 67.56
CA GLY A 750 -14.89 17.13 67.93
C GLY A 750 -15.36 16.05 68.94
N ALA A 751 -15.09 14.77 68.65
CA ALA A 751 -14.96 13.56 69.51
C ALA A 751 -16.04 13.18 70.57
N GLN A 752 -16.53 11.92 70.51
CA GLN A 752 -16.32 10.83 71.50
C GLN A 752 -17.35 9.67 71.33
N GLY A 753 -16.98 8.44 71.76
CA GLY A 753 -17.92 7.34 72.04
C GLY A 753 -17.71 6.04 71.24
N GLU A 754 -17.01 5.08 71.84
CA GLU A 754 -17.17 3.64 71.56
C GLU A 754 -18.17 3.07 72.58
N GLU A 755 -19.02 2.09 72.22
CA GLU A 755 -19.28 0.84 72.99
C GLU A 755 -20.42 -0.02 72.37
N GLU A 756 -20.08 -1.32 72.23
CA GLU A 756 -20.84 -2.60 72.30
C GLU A 756 -22.31 -2.80 71.79
N GLU A 757 -22.41 -3.84 70.94
CA GLU A 757 -23.41 -4.93 70.77
C GLU A 757 -24.81 -4.90 71.43
N GLU A 758 -25.86 -5.28 70.67
CA GLU A 758 -26.58 -6.59 70.85
C GLU A 758 -27.45 -6.97 69.61
N GLU A 759 -28.07 -8.17 69.60
CA GLU A 759 -28.55 -8.92 68.40
C GLU A 759 -30.08 -9.16 68.28
N GLU A 760 -30.50 -9.66 67.09
CA GLU A 760 -31.67 -10.58 66.82
C GLU A 760 -33.11 -10.01 67.10
N GLU A 761 -34.24 -10.46 66.54
CA GLU A 761 -34.62 -11.53 65.57
C GLU A 761 -35.46 -10.89 64.40
N GLU A 762 -35.26 -11.25 63.11
CA GLU A 762 -35.96 -12.28 62.30
C GLU A 762 -37.49 -12.10 62.08
N ASP A 763 -37.95 -12.18 60.81
CA ASP A 763 -39.20 -12.85 60.40
C ASP A 763 -39.11 -13.25 58.89
N ASP A 764 -39.86 -14.28 58.47
CA ASP A 764 -39.46 -15.23 57.39
C ASP A 764 -40.06 -15.07 55.97
N ASP A 765 -39.38 -15.73 55.00
CA ASP A 765 -39.84 -16.41 53.76
C ASP A 765 -40.82 -15.78 52.74
N ASP A 766 -40.38 -15.71 51.47
CA ASP A 766 -41.03 -16.46 50.35
C ASP A 766 -39.98 -16.80 49.26
N ILE A 767 -40.09 -17.98 48.64
CA ILE A 767 -39.15 -18.50 47.62
C ILE A 767 -39.87 -19.33 46.55
N SER A 768 -40.36 -18.69 45.49
CA SER A 768 -41.17 -19.38 44.46
C SER A 768 -41.10 -18.86 43.01
N SER A 769 -39.99 -18.24 42.57
CA SER A 769 -39.80 -17.95 41.13
C SER A 769 -38.34 -17.93 40.64
N VAL A 770 -37.78 -19.12 40.38
CA VAL A 770 -36.63 -19.30 39.45
C VAL A 770 -37.16 -19.72 38.07
N GLY A 771 -37.38 -18.73 37.20
CA GLY A 771 -37.94 -18.92 35.86
C GLY A 771 -37.02 -19.71 34.92
N SER A 772 -37.60 -20.29 33.86
CA SER A 772 -36.89 -21.14 32.89
C SER A 772 -35.73 -20.41 32.19
N LEU A 773 -34.61 -21.12 31.99
CA LEU A 773 -33.46 -20.68 31.18
C LEU A 773 -33.78 -20.78 29.68
N SER A 774 -34.81 -20.06 29.21
CA SER A 774 -35.29 -20.18 27.82
C SER A 774 -36.09 -18.97 27.33
N GLU A 775 -35.52 -17.77 27.34
CA GLU A 775 -35.72 -16.70 26.33
C GLU A 775 -34.87 -15.46 26.68
N LEU A 776 -34.21 -14.88 25.67
CA LEU A 776 -33.61 -13.54 25.73
C LEU A 776 -34.34 -12.69 24.70
N SER A 777 -34.85 -11.52 25.10
CA SER A 777 -35.27 -10.52 24.13
C SER A 777 -34.03 -9.88 23.50
N GLU A 778 -34.07 -9.61 22.19
CA GLU A 778 -32.92 -9.04 21.45
C GLU A 778 -32.45 -7.70 22.05
N ARG A 779 -33.39 -6.97 22.67
CA ARG A 779 -33.18 -5.69 23.36
C ARG A 779 -32.20 -5.75 24.53
N GLU A 780 -32.11 -6.87 25.26
CA GLU A 780 -31.10 -7.02 26.33
C GLU A 780 -29.67 -7.15 25.76
N LEU A 781 -29.53 -7.76 24.58
CA LEU A 781 -28.25 -7.97 23.91
C LEU A 781 -27.71 -6.66 23.30
N GLU A 782 -28.60 -5.79 22.79
CA GLU A 782 -28.21 -4.46 22.30
C GLU A 782 -27.73 -3.53 23.42
N ILE A 783 -28.42 -3.53 24.57
CA ILE A 783 -28.02 -2.73 25.74
C ILE A 783 -26.64 -3.17 26.24
N ALA A 784 -26.39 -4.48 26.36
CA ALA A 784 -25.09 -5.01 26.76
C ALA A 784 -23.96 -4.71 25.75
N ALA A 785 -24.27 -4.67 24.45
CA ALA A 785 -23.30 -4.33 23.41
C ALA A 785 -22.95 -2.83 23.36
N THR A 786 -23.85 -1.96 23.82
CA THR A 786 -23.65 -0.49 23.80
C THR A 786 -22.96 0.03 25.07
N ALA A 787 -22.94 -0.76 26.15
CA ALA A 787 -22.37 -0.38 27.45
C ALA A 787 -20.85 -0.64 27.60
N LEU A 788 -20.14 -0.93 26.50
CA LEU A 788 -18.69 -1.17 26.48
C LEU A 788 -17.97 -0.08 25.69
N GLU A 789 -17.80 1.09 26.32
CA GLU A 789 -16.70 1.98 25.95
C GLU A 789 -15.36 1.24 26.22
N PRO A 790 -14.34 1.40 25.36
CA PRO A 790 -13.06 0.76 25.59
C PRO A 790 -12.39 1.36 26.84
N PRO A 791 -11.83 0.55 27.75
CA PRO A 791 -11.06 1.09 28.87
C PRO A 791 -9.84 1.86 28.35
N ALA A 792 -9.50 2.95 29.04
CA ALA A 792 -8.27 3.70 28.76
C ALA A 792 -7.03 2.78 28.83
N PRO A 793 -5.99 3.02 28.01
CA PRO A 793 -4.82 2.15 27.94
C PRO A 793 -4.14 2.09 29.31
N THR A 794 -4.20 0.92 29.95
CA THR A 794 -3.49 0.67 31.21
C THR A 794 -2.01 0.51 30.90
N GLU A 795 -1.16 1.34 31.51
CA GLU A 795 0.29 1.27 31.33
C GLU A 795 0.79 -0.13 31.71
N THR A 796 1.45 -0.80 30.77
CA THR A 796 2.08 -2.10 31.02
C THR A 796 3.43 -1.85 31.69
N PRO A 797 3.78 -2.54 32.79
CA PRO A 797 5.08 -2.36 33.41
C PRO A 797 6.22 -2.63 32.44
N GLU A 798 7.18 -1.70 32.37
CA GLU A 798 8.35 -1.79 31.48
C GLU A 798 9.15 -3.05 31.79
N ILE A 799 9.02 -4.06 30.92
CA ILE A 799 10.05 -5.09 30.75
C ILE A 799 11.23 -4.37 30.07
N PRO A 800 12.48 -4.53 30.53
CA PRO A 800 13.63 -3.97 29.83
C PRO A 800 13.63 -4.45 28.39
N GLU A 801 13.64 -3.52 27.43
CA GLU A 801 13.62 -3.85 26.00
C GLU A 801 14.89 -4.64 25.66
N GLU A 802 14.73 -5.96 25.42
CA GLU A 802 15.63 -6.64 24.49
C GLU A 802 15.47 -5.90 23.14
N GLU A 803 16.57 -5.50 22.49
CA GLU A 803 16.48 -4.73 21.26
C GLU A 803 15.52 -5.44 20.27
N PRO A 804 14.50 -4.75 19.72
CA PRO A 804 13.50 -5.41 18.88
C PRO A 804 14.18 -6.16 17.73
N ASP A 805 13.74 -7.39 17.48
CA ASP A 805 14.37 -8.29 16.52
C ASP A 805 14.52 -7.59 15.16
N GLU A 806 15.65 -7.81 14.47
CA GLU A 806 15.98 -7.10 13.23
C GLU A 806 14.89 -7.33 12.17
N PHE A 807 14.25 -8.50 12.22
CA PHE A 807 13.13 -8.90 11.37
C PHE A 807 11.77 -8.30 11.76
N GLU A 808 11.60 -7.82 13.00
CA GLU A 808 10.41 -7.06 13.43
C GLU A 808 10.53 -5.57 13.07
N LYS A 809 11.76 -5.05 12.89
CA LYS A 809 12.03 -3.67 12.46
C LYS A 809 11.80 -3.43 10.96
N ASP A 810 12.12 -4.37 10.08
CA ASP A 810 11.92 -4.25 8.62
C ASP A 810 11.48 -5.58 7.94
N PRO A 811 10.19 -5.98 8.09
CA PRO A 811 9.63 -7.17 7.46
C PRO A 811 9.32 -6.95 5.97
N TRP A 812 9.43 -8.03 5.19
CA TRP A 812 9.17 -8.06 3.76
C TRP A 812 7.76 -7.57 3.40
N ASN A 813 7.67 -6.41 2.76
CA ASN A 813 6.44 -5.68 2.49
C ASN A 813 6.27 -5.26 1.01
N ALA A 814 7.00 -5.94 0.11
CA ALA A 814 7.06 -5.63 -1.32
C ALA A 814 5.67 -5.54 -1.99
N VAL A 815 5.38 -4.38 -2.59
CA VAL A 815 4.11 -4.09 -3.26
C VAL A 815 4.38 -3.30 -4.55
N ALA A 816 3.93 -3.85 -5.68
CA ALA A 816 4.08 -3.26 -7.01
C ALA A 816 2.73 -2.76 -7.55
N VAL A 817 2.74 -1.68 -8.35
CA VAL A 817 1.58 -1.23 -9.13
C VAL A 817 1.85 -1.55 -10.59
N VAL A 818 1.03 -2.40 -11.19
CA VAL A 818 1.21 -2.89 -12.57
C VAL A 818 -0.02 -2.66 -13.44
N GLY A 819 0.22 -2.36 -14.70
CA GLY A 819 -0.78 -2.12 -15.73
C GLY A 819 -0.63 -3.09 -16.89
N LEU A 820 -1.72 -3.76 -17.26
CA LEU A 820 -1.77 -4.53 -18.50
C LEU A 820 -2.41 -3.67 -19.60
N ARG A 821 -1.68 -3.48 -20.69
CA ARG A 821 -2.14 -2.83 -21.93
C ARG A 821 -2.24 -3.89 -23.03
N VAL A 822 -3.37 -3.94 -23.72
CA VAL A 822 -3.60 -4.83 -24.87
C VAL A 822 -3.92 -3.96 -26.08
N TYR A 823 -3.01 -3.95 -27.04
CA TYR A 823 -3.19 -3.31 -28.34
C TYR A 823 -3.69 -4.34 -29.35
N HIS A 824 -4.76 -4.04 -30.07
CA HIS A 824 -5.25 -4.89 -31.15
C HIS A 824 -5.52 -4.07 -32.41
N LYS A 825 -5.29 -4.68 -33.57
CA LYS A 825 -5.59 -4.06 -34.87
C LYS A 825 -7.09 -4.18 -35.17
N ALA A 826 -7.74 -3.08 -35.55
CA ALA A 826 -9.17 -3.08 -35.84
C ALA A 826 -9.45 -3.44 -37.32
N SER A 827 -10.35 -4.40 -37.54
CA SER A 827 -10.92 -4.66 -38.88
C SER A 827 -11.71 -3.43 -39.35
N THR A 828 -11.47 -2.95 -40.56
CA THR A 828 -12.04 -1.70 -41.13
C THR A 828 -13.57 -1.64 -41.23
N GLU A 829 -14.28 -2.76 -41.02
CA GLU A 829 -15.70 -2.92 -41.30
C GLU A 829 -16.63 -2.69 -40.09
N VAL A 830 -16.10 -2.60 -38.85
CA VAL A 830 -16.91 -2.39 -37.63
C VAL A 830 -16.29 -1.28 -36.79
N LYS A 831 -17.06 -0.24 -36.46
CA LYS A 831 -16.55 0.95 -35.75
C LYS A 831 -16.73 0.92 -34.22
N ASP A 832 -17.80 0.33 -33.72
CA ASP A 832 -18.34 0.67 -32.38
C ASP A 832 -18.65 -0.53 -31.46
N GLU A 833 -18.09 -1.71 -31.73
CA GLU A 833 -18.18 -2.88 -30.82
C GLU A 833 -16.90 -3.06 -29.98
N GLU A 834 -17.06 -3.44 -28.70
CA GLU A 834 -15.97 -3.76 -27.78
C GLU A 834 -15.28 -5.09 -28.15
N VAL A 835 -14.39 -5.07 -29.14
CA VAL A 835 -13.68 -6.26 -29.66
C VAL A 835 -12.84 -6.96 -28.58
N VAL A 836 -12.29 -6.21 -27.62
CA VAL A 836 -11.46 -6.72 -26.52
C VAL A 836 -11.99 -6.24 -25.18
N LYS A 837 -12.33 -7.19 -24.30
CA LYS A 837 -12.73 -6.93 -22.90
C LYS A 837 -11.62 -7.41 -21.98
N LEU A 838 -11.28 -6.60 -20.97
CA LEU A 838 -10.14 -6.79 -20.09
C LEU A 838 -10.61 -6.75 -18.63
N LYS A 839 -10.16 -7.71 -17.82
CA LYS A 839 -10.51 -7.85 -16.40
C LYS A 839 -9.28 -8.22 -15.56
N VAL A 840 -9.33 -7.88 -14.27
CA VAL A 840 -8.43 -8.44 -13.26
C VAL A 840 -9.16 -9.60 -12.57
N ILE A 841 -8.47 -10.72 -12.37
CA ILE A 841 -8.94 -11.87 -11.59
C ILE A 841 -8.09 -11.93 -10.32
N ARG A 842 -8.75 -12.02 -9.16
CA ARG A 842 -8.12 -12.12 -7.84
C ARG A 842 -8.72 -13.30 -7.06
N PRO A 843 -7.95 -13.98 -6.19
CA PRO A 843 -8.51 -14.95 -5.26
C PRO A 843 -9.45 -14.26 -4.28
N ILE A 844 -10.59 -14.90 -4.00
CA ILE A 844 -11.52 -14.44 -2.97
C ILE A 844 -10.94 -14.82 -1.60
N ARG A 845 -10.27 -13.86 -0.95
CA ARG A 845 -9.60 -14.01 0.36
C ARG A 845 -10.52 -14.35 1.56
N TYR A 846 -11.76 -14.73 1.29
CA TYR A 846 -12.84 -14.89 2.26
C TYR A 846 -13.42 -16.32 2.31
N ASP A 847 -12.99 -17.18 1.39
CA ASP A 847 -13.41 -18.59 1.33
C ASP A 847 -12.46 -19.51 2.12
N ASP A 848 -11.18 -19.13 2.30
CA ASP A 848 -10.14 -19.92 2.98
C ASP A 848 -10.20 -19.88 4.53
N ASP A 849 -11.20 -19.22 5.12
CA ASP A 849 -11.40 -19.14 6.60
C ASP A 849 -12.18 -20.36 7.17
N GLU A 850 -12.33 -21.43 6.38
CA GLU A 850 -12.98 -22.69 6.76
C GLU A 850 -11.91 -23.79 6.97
N ASP A 851 -12.06 -24.58 8.05
CA ASP A 851 -11.24 -25.74 8.46
C ASP A 851 -9.87 -25.53 9.16
N ASP A 852 -9.71 -24.49 10.00
CA ASP A 852 -8.62 -24.39 11.00
C ASP A 852 -9.11 -24.29 12.48
N GLU A 853 -10.32 -24.80 12.78
CA GLU A 853 -10.80 -25.08 14.15
C GLU A 853 -11.02 -26.61 14.32
N GLU A 854 -10.09 -27.28 15.01
CA GLU A 854 -10.17 -28.64 15.60
C GLU A 854 -10.69 -29.80 14.70
N LYS A 855 -9.81 -30.43 13.90
CA LYS A 855 -10.06 -31.80 13.38
C LYS A 855 -9.94 -32.82 14.53
N PRO A 856 -10.98 -33.62 14.84
CA PRO A 856 -10.90 -34.65 15.86
C PRO A 856 -10.04 -35.83 15.39
N GLU A 857 -9.15 -36.32 16.25
CA GLU A 857 -8.36 -37.52 15.97
C GLU A 857 -9.24 -38.77 15.85
N GLY A 858 -8.82 -39.70 14.98
CA GLY A 858 -9.28 -41.10 15.02
C GLY A 858 -10.33 -41.49 13.99
N THR A 859 -9.88 -41.96 12.81
CA THR A 859 -10.61 -43.01 12.07
C THR A 859 -9.61 -43.88 11.31
N ASP A 860 -9.52 -45.16 11.68
CA ASP A 860 -8.46 -46.06 11.21
C ASP A 860 -8.53 -46.36 9.70
N CYS A 861 -7.48 -46.00 8.96
CA CYS A 861 -7.19 -46.62 7.66
C CYS A 861 -6.16 -47.74 7.85
N LYS A 862 -6.62 -49.00 7.78
CA LYS A 862 -5.77 -50.18 8.01
C LYS A 862 -4.73 -50.38 6.90
N THR A 863 -3.45 -50.33 7.26
CA THR A 863 -2.36 -50.97 6.49
C THR A 863 -1.54 -51.89 7.40
N THR A 864 -1.29 -53.12 6.95
CA THR A 864 -0.63 -54.19 7.70
C THR A 864 0.89 -54.02 7.76
N GLY A 865 1.53 -54.18 8.93
CA GLY A 865 3.00 -54.12 9.00
C GLY A 865 3.66 -54.44 10.36
N LEU A 866 3.75 -55.73 10.69
CA LEU A 866 4.75 -56.38 11.58
C LEU A 866 4.80 -56.01 13.09
N ASP A 867 4.75 -57.04 13.92
CA ASP A 867 5.11 -57.00 15.35
C ASP A 867 6.61 -56.75 15.57
N VAL A 868 6.93 -55.93 16.58
CA VAL A 868 8.12 -56.12 17.42
C VAL A 868 7.73 -55.77 18.87
N ASP A 869 7.66 -56.78 19.73
CA ASP A 869 7.63 -56.59 21.19
C ASP A 869 9.00 -56.05 21.64
N ASP A 870 9.03 -55.00 22.49
CA ASP A 870 9.71 -55.16 23.77
C ASP A 870 9.29 -54.16 24.87
N SER A 871 9.36 -54.67 26.09
CA SER A 871 8.81 -54.12 27.33
C SER A 871 9.61 -52.96 27.93
N ALA A 872 8.93 -51.87 28.34
CA ALA A 872 9.31 -51.10 29.53
C ALA A 872 8.15 -50.24 30.08
N LYS A 873 7.90 -50.36 31.40
CA LYS A 873 7.26 -49.32 32.23
C LYS A 873 8.40 -48.60 32.97
N ASP A 874 8.38 -47.30 33.24
CA ASP A 874 7.52 -46.73 34.28
C ASP A 874 7.53 -45.17 34.30
N ALA A 875 6.62 -44.62 35.11
CA ALA A 875 6.69 -43.29 35.73
C ALA A 875 6.99 -42.03 34.86
N THR A 876 5.93 -41.32 34.46
CA THR A 876 5.53 -40.07 35.15
C THR A 876 4.10 -39.67 34.77
N LEU A 877 3.34 -39.11 35.72
CA LEU A 877 1.94 -38.70 35.56
C LEU A 877 1.74 -37.29 36.11
N GLU A 878 1.64 -36.31 35.22
CA GLU A 878 1.04 -35.00 35.53
C GLU A 878 -0.19 -34.81 34.64
N GLY A 879 -1.33 -35.29 35.13
CA GLY A 879 -2.63 -35.22 34.45
C GLY A 879 -3.37 -33.93 34.77
N ASP A 880 -3.85 -33.25 33.74
CA ASP A 880 -4.44 -31.90 33.81
C ASP A 880 -5.85 -31.87 34.43
N ALA A 881 -6.31 -30.68 34.82
CA ALA A 881 -7.42 -30.44 35.75
C ALA A 881 -8.82 -30.91 35.31
N LYS A 882 -9.00 -31.43 34.08
CA LYS A 882 -10.31 -31.83 33.53
C LYS A 882 -10.89 -33.10 34.19
N ASP A 883 -10.07 -34.05 34.63
CA ASP A 883 -10.55 -35.34 35.17
C ASP A 883 -11.25 -35.25 36.54
N ARG A 884 -11.08 -34.16 37.29
CA ARG A 884 -11.67 -34.03 38.64
C ARG A 884 -13.18 -33.79 38.66
N LYS A 885 -13.85 -33.58 37.52
CA LYS A 885 -15.31 -33.31 37.46
C LYS A 885 -16.21 -34.56 37.38
N LYS A 886 -15.67 -35.79 37.19
CA LYS A 886 -16.49 -37.01 36.98
C LYS A 886 -16.70 -37.92 38.21
N SER A 887 -16.24 -37.52 39.41
CA SER A 887 -16.14 -38.41 40.58
C SER A 887 -17.14 -38.17 41.72
N ILE A 888 -18.18 -37.33 41.56
CA ILE A 888 -19.13 -37.00 42.66
C ILE A 888 -20.61 -37.07 42.22
N LEU A 889 -20.96 -38.10 41.45
CA LEU A 889 -22.34 -38.59 41.32
C LEU A 889 -22.30 -40.12 41.50
N GLY A 890 -22.77 -40.60 42.64
CA GLY A 890 -22.74 -42.03 42.98
C GLY A 890 -23.84 -42.81 42.25
N GLU A 891 -23.49 -43.92 41.62
CA GLU A 891 -24.43 -44.75 40.87
C GLU A 891 -25.46 -45.45 41.78
N GLY A 892 -26.74 -45.24 41.51
CA GLY A 892 -27.82 -46.02 42.10
C GLY A 892 -27.91 -47.43 41.49
N ARG A 893 -27.99 -48.45 42.34
CA ARG A 893 -28.16 -49.87 41.95
C ARG A 893 -29.23 -50.06 40.87
N LYS A 894 -28.89 -50.81 39.81
CA LYS A 894 -29.88 -51.61 39.06
C LYS A 894 -30.05 -53.00 39.72
N PRO A 895 -31.27 -53.58 39.74
CA PRO A 895 -31.50 -54.95 40.17
C PRO A 895 -31.08 -55.97 39.09
N ALA A 896 -31.11 -57.27 39.43
CA ALA A 896 -30.51 -58.33 38.64
C ALA A 896 -31.46 -59.02 37.64
N THR A 897 -30.87 -59.45 36.52
CA THR A 897 -31.17 -60.65 35.70
C THR A 897 -32.62 -61.06 35.43
N SER A 898 -33.02 -60.94 34.16
CA SER A 898 -33.38 -62.11 33.35
C SER A 898 -32.95 -61.87 31.89
#